data_AF-V4J6Y8-F1
#
_entry.id   AF-V4J6Y8-F1
#
_cell.length_a   1.000
_cell.length_b   1.000
_cell.length_c   1.000
_cell.angle_alpha   90.00
_cell.angle_beta   90.00
_cell.angle_gamma   90.00
#
_symmetry.space_group_name_H-M   'P 1'
#
loop_
_entity.id
_entity.type
_entity.pdbx_description
1 polymer ?
#
loop_
_entity_poly.entity_id
_entity_poly.type
_entity_poly.pdbx_seq_one_letter_code
_entity_poly.pdbx_strand_id
1 'polypeptide(L)'
;MLFADNTTLLCPCNDLESATILGIARELGVDVRVVTGGWGLILADALVQHPDIDGFRRDVVTVELPSAEEPANAGAERLLLEQAGKRVHVIDHHDSAASAMQDAPREAYRPSSLEQFAALFGHELTREQYLVAIADRDYFPGLSAAGASWDEALALRAGERAIRGETDDFDAAQTWADGRIRTLGKDATELRFLRAPARFRNLMLDVLQTPTQEAFDAASQCRKPLRLPGALVIVHAEDEDSDDPNQLGAVLEVRYAGPASMHPALRALRDDPAFAAGLKTWSGGGRFGCFFGAEARPGYPAPPFDSLVSRVLGYVLDSAMPLREYQCSFLLPLDLFADEHLRHDPAGRKTDFHQRLQDRVTAGDIQLHKLRLVPASEWQPTDDEAMLETEARLYFLPQLQDVLFDTEPTAACGATGPRRLGLDPIQRYRLPRANLVDSLRWTLTGQGIGASALTARIADCSLYRYYNDLFILAISVTLEDRLAASKCNPPTLDQRPEIPGTAAMSCDAPDWWHPLFDIDDQGFERIARRQLDHWLRFTKHGRILYRSFIEQVLEFKVEPQRLTGTDNGHPIHRQWQYQDEQGSKGDDLSPIVYWLLQRFFAPADACAADQQQIKDRLRLQYLCEERMFVNVAYALCGETPRDQAGLEQRDRLFSLALYVDRESDGFSSQQGYVYDRAYTQALMTEGSAETPSPRLDRWRGIGTLSGYSPYANAYLGSGDMFASVIAPRHVPYHYQRMLILVLFYQLTLRGYNRRISHATTSLLEGNSAAGPAAGDPGQAFRALRGDFIEFTNNYWFREITLAIQGKEIFERQIAAAELVQEYTQIKDEMERADEYTASLRDRRLNDHVFTLSLIGLLVAALATPWTDYGIAQEDAIRLSAAAAIFLLVWVGCRLTNSRLFLCRWLKQLAKSFGSA
;
A
#
# COMPACT_ATOMS: atom_id res chain seq x y z
N MET A 1 -34.88 33.31 30.36
CA MET A 1 -34.68 34.70 29.91
C MET A 1 -34.44 35.57 31.15
N LEU A 2 -33.42 36.42 31.13
CA LEU A 2 -33.05 37.33 32.21
C LEU A 2 -33.62 38.74 31.96
N PHE A 3 -33.78 39.52 33.02
CA PHE A 3 -34.22 40.93 32.94
C PHE A 3 -32.99 41.83 33.02
N ALA A 4 -32.89 42.80 32.11
CA ALA A 4 -31.70 43.64 31.97
C ALA A 4 -31.43 44.51 33.21
N ASP A 5 -32.48 45.08 33.81
CA ASP A 5 -32.41 45.94 35.00
C ASP A 5 -31.93 45.22 36.28
N ASN A 6 -31.94 43.88 36.25
CA ASN A 6 -31.54 43.02 37.36
C ASN A 6 -30.29 42.18 37.08
N THR A 7 -29.56 42.50 36.01
CA THR A 7 -28.38 41.74 35.58
C THR A 7 -27.12 42.60 35.52
N THR A 8 -26.01 42.09 36.05
CA THR A 8 -24.65 42.61 35.82
C THR A 8 -23.93 41.68 34.86
N LEU A 9 -23.27 42.24 33.85
CA LEU A 9 -22.46 41.51 32.87
C LEU A 9 -20.97 41.75 33.15
N LEU A 10 -20.22 40.70 33.43
CA LEU A 10 -18.76 40.67 33.43
C LEU A 10 -18.32 40.09 32.08
N CYS A 11 -17.74 40.90 31.22
CA CYS A 11 -17.34 40.48 29.88
C CYS A 11 -16.04 41.19 29.47
N PRO A 12 -15.05 40.45 28.92
CA PRO A 12 -13.85 41.06 28.39
C PRO A 12 -14.16 41.88 27.14
N CYS A 13 -13.22 42.70 26.67
CA CYS A 13 -13.33 43.41 25.38
C CYS A 13 -12.07 43.14 24.55
N ASN A 14 -11.77 41.87 24.36
CA ASN A 14 -10.56 41.31 23.75
C ASN A 14 -10.77 40.82 22.30
N ASP A 15 -12.01 40.73 21.84
CA ASP A 15 -12.40 40.32 20.49
C ASP A 15 -13.70 41.01 20.04
N LEU A 16 -14.05 40.84 18.75
CA LEU A 16 -15.23 41.42 18.13
C LEU A 16 -16.52 40.83 18.67
N GLU A 17 -16.52 39.56 19.06
CA GLU A 17 -17.70 38.92 19.65
C GLU A 17 -18.06 39.58 20.98
N SER A 18 -17.11 39.65 21.89
CA SER A 18 -17.27 40.27 23.20
C SER A 18 -17.60 41.76 23.10
N ALA A 19 -16.95 42.50 22.19
CA ALA A 19 -17.30 43.89 21.91
C ALA A 19 -18.76 44.05 21.44
N THR A 20 -19.25 43.11 20.63
CA THR A 20 -20.63 43.08 20.15
C THR A 20 -21.61 42.76 21.28
N ILE A 21 -21.28 41.80 22.14
CA ILE A 21 -22.06 41.50 23.36
C ILE A 21 -22.17 42.74 24.25
N LEU A 22 -21.05 43.44 24.51
CA LEU A 22 -21.03 44.67 25.30
C LEU A 22 -21.89 45.78 24.68
N GLY A 23 -21.93 45.88 23.35
CA GLY A 23 -22.81 46.79 22.62
C GLY A 23 -24.29 46.51 22.88
N ILE A 24 -24.71 45.27 22.64
CA ILE A 24 -26.11 44.82 22.85
C ILE A 24 -26.51 44.97 24.32
N ALA A 25 -25.63 44.59 25.26
CA ALA A 25 -25.90 44.71 26.69
C ALA A 25 -26.20 46.16 27.11
N ARG A 26 -25.47 47.13 26.56
CA ARG A 26 -25.72 48.56 26.81
C ARG A 26 -27.04 49.03 26.22
N GLU A 27 -27.39 48.57 25.02
CA GLU A 27 -28.69 48.88 24.38
C GLU A 27 -29.87 48.34 25.19
N LEU A 28 -29.71 47.16 25.79
CA LEU A 28 -30.72 46.53 26.65
C LEU A 28 -30.78 47.13 28.07
N GLY A 29 -29.79 47.95 28.47
CA GLY A 29 -29.73 48.55 29.81
C GLY A 29 -29.19 47.61 30.90
N VAL A 30 -28.38 46.62 30.54
CA VAL A 30 -27.66 45.74 31.48
C VAL A 30 -26.54 46.53 32.20
N ASP A 31 -26.25 46.21 33.47
CA ASP A 31 -25.10 46.78 34.18
C ASP A 31 -23.79 46.14 33.66
N VAL A 32 -23.12 46.82 32.72
CA VAL A 32 -21.93 46.30 32.04
C VAL A 32 -20.64 46.65 32.77
N ARG A 33 -19.85 45.62 33.11
CA ARG A 33 -18.51 45.73 33.69
C ARG A 33 -17.49 45.11 32.73
N VAL A 34 -16.76 45.98 32.04
CA VAL A 34 -15.73 45.56 31.08
C VAL A 34 -14.50 45.05 31.84
N VAL A 35 -14.01 43.88 31.49
CA VAL A 35 -12.77 43.30 32.03
C VAL A 35 -11.64 43.58 31.03
N THR A 36 -10.57 44.23 31.48
CA THR A 36 -9.43 44.55 30.64
C THR A 36 -8.37 43.45 30.69
N GLY A 37 -7.87 43.03 29.53
CA GLY A 37 -6.82 42.01 29.42
C GLY A 37 -6.87 41.28 28.09
N GLY A 38 -5.92 40.38 27.88
CA GLY A 38 -5.84 39.53 26.69
C GLY A 38 -6.67 38.26 26.83
N TRP A 39 -6.43 37.31 25.92
CA TRP A 39 -7.04 35.99 25.95
C TRP A 39 -6.60 35.20 27.19
N GLY A 40 -7.54 34.41 27.75
CA GLY A 40 -7.28 33.56 28.92
C GLY A 40 -7.51 34.24 30.28
N LEU A 41 -8.22 35.37 30.30
CA LEU A 41 -8.74 35.95 31.54
C LEU A 41 -9.67 34.96 32.26
N ILE A 42 -9.57 34.90 33.58
CA ILE A 42 -10.46 34.09 34.41
C ILE A 42 -11.39 34.98 35.24
N LEU A 43 -12.44 34.39 35.82
CA LEU A 43 -13.37 35.12 36.68
C LEU A 43 -12.68 35.84 37.85
N ALA A 44 -11.59 35.27 38.38
CA ALA A 44 -10.80 35.92 39.43
C ALA A 44 -10.24 37.28 38.99
N ASP A 45 -9.72 37.38 37.76
CA ASP A 45 -9.18 38.62 37.22
C ASP A 45 -10.27 39.70 37.11
N ALA A 46 -11.46 39.30 36.68
CA ALA A 46 -12.62 40.18 36.60
C ALA A 46 -13.01 40.74 37.98
N LEU A 47 -13.01 39.90 39.02
CA LEU A 47 -13.34 40.32 40.38
C LEU A 47 -12.25 41.19 41.03
N VAL A 48 -10.98 41.02 40.64
CA VAL A 48 -9.90 41.92 41.06
C VAL A 48 -10.11 43.32 40.46
N GLN A 49 -10.55 43.41 39.21
CA GLN A 49 -10.82 44.69 38.55
C GLN A 49 -12.12 45.35 39.03
N HIS A 50 -13.10 44.55 39.44
CA HIS A 50 -14.41 45.00 39.92
C HIS A 50 -14.69 44.47 41.33
N PRO A 51 -13.99 44.97 42.37
CA PRO A 51 -14.04 44.39 43.72
C PRO A 51 -15.35 44.68 44.48
N ASP A 52 -16.17 45.63 44.02
CA ASP A 52 -17.47 45.97 44.63
C ASP A 52 -18.57 44.97 44.22
N ILE A 53 -18.47 43.75 44.75
CA ILE A 53 -19.44 42.66 44.49
C ILE A 53 -20.84 43.02 45.00
N ASP A 54 -20.94 43.76 46.10
CA ASP A 54 -22.22 44.19 46.67
C ASP A 54 -22.97 45.08 45.67
N GLY A 55 -22.24 45.91 44.92
CA GLY A 55 -22.76 46.73 43.83
C GLY A 55 -23.30 45.97 42.60
N PHE A 56 -23.04 44.66 42.46
CA PHE A 56 -23.60 43.87 41.36
C PHE A 56 -25.11 43.64 41.52
N ARG A 57 -25.83 43.48 40.41
CA ARG A 57 -27.24 43.11 40.39
C ARG A 57 -27.43 41.65 40.80
N ARG A 58 -28.68 41.23 41.01
CA ARG A 58 -28.99 39.88 41.53
C ARG A 58 -28.47 38.78 40.61
N ASP A 59 -28.63 38.93 39.31
CA ASP A 59 -28.14 37.99 38.31
C ASP A 59 -26.79 38.51 37.77
N VAL A 60 -25.75 37.67 37.74
CA VAL A 60 -24.40 38.01 37.23
C VAL A 60 -24.10 37.08 36.06
N VAL A 61 -23.93 37.65 34.87
CA VAL A 61 -23.54 36.91 33.67
C VAL A 61 -22.05 37.08 33.46
N THR A 62 -21.31 35.99 33.32
CA THR A 62 -19.88 36.00 33.02
C THR A 62 -19.67 35.45 31.61
N VAL A 63 -19.02 36.20 30.73
CA VAL A 63 -18.74 35.80 29.35
C VAL A 63 -17.27 35.49 29.21
N GLU A 64 -16.92 34.25 28.84
CA GLU A 64 -15.54 33.80 28.54
C GLU A 64 -14.54 34.07 29.67
N LEU A 65 -15.04 33.95 30.91
CA LEU A 65 -14.28 34.07 32.13
C LEU A 65 -14.38 32.74 32.88
N PRO A 66 -13.67 31.69 32.43
CA PRO A 66 -13.68 30.40 33.11
C PRO A 66 -13.24 30.56 34.57
N SER A 67 -13.69 29.64 35.42
CA SER A 67 -13.15 29.54 36.78
C SER A 67 -11.69 29.09 36.75
N ALA A 68 -10.94 29.33 37.82
CA ALA A 68 -9.55 28.88 37.90
C ALA A 68 -9.44 27.36 37.63
N GLU A 69 -8.50 26.98 36.75
CA GLU A 69 -8.29 25.57 36.36
C GLU A 69 -7.77 24.69 37.51
N GLU A 70 -7.17 25.29 38.54
CA GLU A 70 -6.64 24.53 39.66
C GLU A 70 -7.78 23.85 40.42
N PRO A 71 -7.78 22.50 40.56
CA PRO A 71 -8.85 21.76 41.22
C PRO A 71 -9.16 22.24 42.65
N ALA A 72 -8.16 22.83 43.32
CA ALA A 72 -8.30 23.37 44.67
C ALA A 72 -9.11 24.68 44.73
N ASN A 73 -9.16 25.43 43.62
CA ASN A 73 -9.76 26.76 43.52
C ASN A 73 -10.91 26.83 42.50
N ALA A 74 -11.16 25.77 41.74
CA ALA A 74 -12.23 25.71 40.76
C ALA A 74 -13.59 26.03 41.40
N GLY A 75 -14.16 27.18 41.02
CA GLY A 75 -15.46 27.65 41.47
C GLY A 75 -15.44 28.46 42.77
N ALA A 76 -14.28 28.77 43.34
CA ALA A 76 -14.18 29.62 44.53
C ALA A 76 -14.74 31.04 44.28
N GLU A 77 -14.48 31.59 43.09
CA GLU A 77 -14.97 32.91 42.67
C GLU A 77 -16.48 32.92 42.46
N ARG A 78 -17.01 31.82 41.88
CA ARG A 78 -18.44 31.61 41.75
C ARG A 78 -19.10 31.51 43.13
N LEU A 79 -18.50 30.75 44.05
CA LEU A 79 -18.98 30.62 45.42
C LEU A 79 -18.97 31.97 46.15
N LEU A 80 -17.96 32.82 45.92
CA LEU A 80 -17.91 34.17 46.48
C LEU A 80 -19.10 35.03 46.02
N LEU A 81 -19.42 35.01 44.73
CA LEU A 81 -20.60 35.70 44.18
C LEU A 81 -21.90 35.12 44.74
N GLU A 82 -22.02 33.80 44.83
CA GLU A 82 -23.21 33.13 45.38
C GLU A 82 -23.39 33.43 46.88
N GLN A 83 -22.30 33.49 47.66
CA GLN A 83 -22.31 33.89 49.07
C GLN A 83 -22.72 35.36 49.25
N ALA A 84 -22.39 36.23 48.30
CA ALA A 84 -22.90 37.61 48.23
C ALA A 84 -24.36 37.71 47.73
N GLY A 85 -25.06 36.57 47.62
CA GLY A 85 -26.47 36.51 47.23
C GLY A 85 -26.72 36.71 45.73
N LYS A 86 -25.69 36.56 44.89
CA LYS A 86 -25.80 36.69 43.43
C LYS A 86 -26.08 35.34 42.78
N ARG A 87 -26.74 35.33 41.63
CA ARG A 87 -26.94 34.13 40.79
C ARG A 87 -26.05 34.23 39.57
N VAL A 88 -25.07 33.34 39.47
CA VAL A 88 -24.07 33.36 38.40
C VAL A 88 -24.55 32.53 37.20
N HIS A 89 -24.48 33.12 36.02
CA HIS A 89 -24.75 32.51 34.72
C HIS A 89 -23.47 32.57 33.89
N VAL A 90 -22.93 31.41 33.50
CA VAL A 90 -21.69 31.35 32.72
C VAL A 90 -22.03 31.17 31.26
N ILE A 91 -21.49 32.05 30.42
CA ILE A 91 -21.48 31.95 28.97
C ILE A 91 -20.04 31.66 28.57
N ASP A 92 -19.79 30.47 28.06
CA ASP A 92 -18.46 30.07 27.59
C ASP A 92 -18.66 28.97 26.54
N HIS A 93 -18.31 29.27 25.28
CA HIS A 93 -18.44 28.29 24.21
C HIS A 93 -17.23 27.33 24.12
N HIS A 94 -16.17 27.58 24.90
CA HIS A 94 -15.00 26.72 25.04
C HIS A 94 -15.16 25.65 26.13
N ASP A 95 -16.06 25.87 27.12
CA ASP A 95 -16.20 24.95 28.25
C ASP A 95 -16.70 23.56 27.82
N SER A 96 -15.80 22.59 27.94
CA SER A 96 -16.04 21.20 27.61
C SER A 96 -16.92 20.46 28.63
N ALA A 97 -17.07 20.96 29.86
CA ALA A 97 -17.83 20.29 30.91
C ALA A 97 -19.34 20.28 30.65
N ALA A 98 -19.89 21.32 29.99
CA ALA A 98 -21.28 21.33 29.52
C ALA A 98 -21.55 20.29 28.41
N SER A 99 -20.51 19.71 27.81
CA SER A 99 -20.59 18.68 26.76
C SER A 99 -20.47 17.24 27.25
N ALA A 100 -20.77 16.97 28.53
CA ALA A 100 -20.91 15.62 29.08
C ALA A 100 -22.04 14.77 28.45
N MET A 101 -22.81 15.30 27.48
CA MET A 101 -23.51 14.46 26.49
C MET A 101 -22.50 13.91 25.48
N GLN A 102 -21.68 12.95 25.92
CA GLN A 102 -20.71 12.24 25.07
C GLN A 102 -21.36 11.50 23.89
N ASP A 103 -22.68 11.32 23.90
CA ASP A 103 -23.46 10.64 22.86
C ASP A 103 -24.23 11.59 21.92
N ALA A 104 -24.17 12.91 22.12
CA ALA A 104 -24.76 13.81 21.14
C ALA A 104 -24.02 13.65 19.80
N PRO A 105 -24.73 13.49 18.66
CA PRO A 105 -24.08 13.29 17.37
C PRO A 105 -23.05 14.39 17.13
N ARG A 106 -21.89 14.04 16.55
CA ARG A 106 -20.76 14.96 16.25
C ARG A 106 -21.16 16.25 15.50
N GLU A 107 -22.40 16.34 15.02
CA GLU A 107 -23.00 17.46 14.30
C GLU A 107 -23.82 18.43 15.19
N ALA A 108 -23.91 18.20 16.50
CA ALA A 108 -24.65 19.09 17.40
C ALA A 108 -24.05 20.50 17.38
N TYR A 109 -24.78 21.42 16.76
CA TYR A 109 -24.47 22.85 16.72
C TYR A 109 -24.21 23.39 18.13
N ARG A 110 -23.05 24.01 18.32
CA ARG A 110 -22.68 24.72 19.56
C ARG A 110 -22.89 26.21 19.35
N PRO A 111 -23.73 26.88 20.17
CA PRO A 111 -23.91 28.31 20.07
C PRO A 111 -22.65 29.04 20.54
N SER A 112 -22.25 30.09 19.84
CA SER A 112 -21.19 31.02 20.24
C SER A 112 -21.58 31.79 21.51
N SER A 113 -20.64 32.53 22.12
CA SER A 113 -20.94 33.30 23.33
C SER A 113 -22.00 34.38 23.06
N LEU A 114 -21.98 35.00 21.87
CA LEU A 114 -22.98 35.97 21.44
C LEU A 114 -24.36 35.34 21.23
N GLU A 115 -24.44 34.14 20.65
CA GLU A 115 -25.70 33.40 20.48
C GLU A 115 -26.30 32.99 21.84
N GLN A 116 -25.47 32.54 22.77
CA GLN A 116 -25.88 32.22 24.15
C GLN A 116 -26.37 33.46 24.90
N PHE A 117 -25.66 34.58 24.79
CA PHE A 117 -26.06 35.85 25.39
C PHE A 117 -27.42 36.32 24.83
N ALA A 118 -27.57 36.32 23.51
CA ALA A 118 -28.82 36.72 22.86
C ALA A 118 -30.00 35.85 23.31
N ALA A 119 -29.82 34.53 23.40
CA ALA A 119 -30.84 33.62 23.91
C ALA A 119 -31.21 33.88 25.39
N LEU A 120 -30.22 34.21 26.23
CA LEU A 120 -30.46 34.54 27.64
C LEU A 120 -31.30 35.79 27.83
N PHE A 121 -31.18 36.79 26.95
CA PHE A 121 -31.94 38.05 27.04
C PHE A 121 -33.13 38.14 26.08
N GLY A 122 -33.34 37.14 25.22
CA GLY A 122 -34.39 37.18 24.19
C GLY A 122 -34.14 38.22 23.10
N HIS A 123 -32.87 38.53 22.83
CA HIS A 123 -32.44 39.44 21.77
C HIS A 123 -32.39 38.69 20.44
N GLU A 124 -33.00 39.26 19.40
CA GLU A 124 -32.90 38.72 18.04
C GLU A 124 -31.65 39.30 17.37
N LEU A 125 -30.66 38.43 17.08
CA LEU A 125 -29.43 38.86 16.44
C LEU A 125 -29.70 39.40 15.03
N THR A 126 -29.15 40.58 14.73
CA THR A 126 -29.12 41.07 13.35
C THR A 126 -28.22 40.19 12.48
N ARG A 127 -28.33 40.30 11.15
CA ARG A 127 -27.44 39.56 10.24
C ARG A 127 -25.96 39.81 10.54
N GLU A 128 -25.58 41.06 10.80
CA GLU A 128 -24.20 41.44 11.12
C GLU A 128 -23.73 40.79 12.42
N GLN A 129 -24.55 40.86 13.48
CA GLN A 129 -24.25 40.22 14.77
C GLN A 129 -24.16 38.69 14.63
N TYR A 130 -25.01 38.10 13.80
CA TYR A 130 -24.95 36.66 13.51
C TYR A 130 -23.67 36.27 12.74
N LEU A 131 -23.19 37.12 11.82
CA LEU A 131 -21.91 36.90 11.16
C LEU A 131 -20.72 37.05 12.11
N VAL A 132 -20.78 37.95 13.11
CA VAL A 132 -19.77 38.02 14.19
C VAL A 132 -19.72 36.71 14.96
N ALA A 133 -20.87 36.18 15.39
CA ALA A 133 -20.97 34.90 16.08
C ALA A 133 -20.38 33.73 15.26
N ILE A 134 -20.64 33.72 13.94
CA ILE A 134 -20.09 32.71 13.03
C ILE A 134 -18.57 32.89 12.85
N ALA A 135 -18.09 34.12 12.73
CA ALA A 135 -16.68 34.41 12.52
C ALA A 135 -15.82 33.93 13.70
N ASP A 136 -16.33 34.08 14.92
CA ASP A 136 -15.67 33.58 16.12
C ASP A 136 -15.69 32.04 16.17
N ARG A 137 -16.88 31.44 16.03
CA ARG A 137 -17.06 29.98 16.14
C ARG A 137 -16.38 29.18 15.02
N ASP A 138 -16.54 29.61 13.78
CA ASP A 138 -16.27 28.82 12.57
C ASP A 138 -15.36 29.51 11.55
N TYR A 139 -14.90 30.74 11.83
CA TYR A 139 -13.97 31.50 10.97
C TYR A 139 -14.47 31.64 9.52
N PHE A 140 -13.56 31.75 8.53
CA PHE A 140 -13.93 31.83 7.11
C PHE A 140 -14.82 30.66 6.61
N PRO A 141 -14.59 29.38 7.01
CA PRO A 141 -15.49 28.28 6.63
C PRO A 141 -16.95 28.52 7.05
N GLY A 142 -17.18 29.03 8.25
CA GLY A 142 -18.52 29.39 8.70
C GLY A 142 -19.11 30.53 7.90
N LEU A 143 -18.33 31.59 7.68
CA LEU A 143 -18.76 32.78 6.96
C LEU A 143 -19.17 32.47 5.52
N SER A 144 -18.40 31.63 4.81
CA SER A 144 -18.77 31.21 3.45
C SER A 144 -20.01 30.32 3.47
N ALA A 145 -20.17 29.41 4.44
CA ALA A 145 -21.38 28.60 4.58
C ALA A 145 -22.63 29.46 4.85
N ALA A 146 -22.46 30.60 5.55
CA ALA A 146 -23.51 31.58 5.80
C ALA A 146 -23.78 32.51 4.60
N GLY A 147 -22.98 32.44 3.54
CA GLY A 147 -23.11 33.29 2.36
C GLY A 147 -22.67 34.74 2.61
N ALA A 148 -21.71 34.97 3.51
CA ALA A 148 -21.06 36.28 3.65
C ALA A 148 -20.26 36.61 2.39
N SER A 149 -20.23 37.87 1.97
CA SER A 149 -19.32 38.30 0.90
C SER A 149 -17.87 38.33 1.38
N TRP A 150 -16.92 38.33 0.45
CA TRP A 150 -15.51 38.53 0.76
C TRP A 150 -15.25 39.79 1.59
N ASP A 151 -15.84 40.92 1.19
CA ASP A 151 -15.68 42.21 1.89
C ASP A 151 -16.25 42.17 3.31
N GLU A 152 -17.39 41.50 3.52
CA GLU A 152 -17.97 41.29 4.86
C GLU A 152 -17.03 40.47 5.73
N ALA A 153 -16.52 39.36 5.20
CA ALA A 153 -15.61 38.49 5.95
C ALA A 153 -14.30 39.21 6.32
N LEU A 154 -13.70 39.95 5.38
CA LEU A 154 -12.51 40.75 5.67
C LEU A 154 -12.78 41.89 6.65
N ALA A 155 -13.92 42.57 6.55
CA ALA A 155 -14.29 43.63 7.48
C ALA A 155 -14.44 43.11 8.91
N LEU A 156 -15.04 41.93 9.10
CA LEU A 156 -15.14 41.27 10.41
C LEU A 156 -13.74 40.95 10.96
N ARG A 157 -12.85 40.37 10.15
CA ARG A 157 -11.48 40.07 10.58
C ARG A 157 -10.64 41.33 10.85
N ALA A 158 -10.86 42.41 10.10
CA ALA A 158 -10.22 43.69 10.36
C ALA A 158 -10.73 44.31 11.66
N GLY A 159 -12.04 44.22 11.94
CA GLY A 159 -12.64 44.67 13.20
C GLY A 159 -12.10 43.91 14.41
N GLU A 160 -11.96 42.59 14.30
CA GLU A 160 -11.32 41.74 15.29
C GLU A 160 -9.90 42.21 15.63
N ARG A 161 -9.07 42.41 14.60
CA ARG A 161 -7.69 42.89 14.77
C ARG A 161 -7.63 44.30 15.36
N ALA A 162 -8.54 45.19 14.96
CA ALA A 162 -8.59 46.55 15.47
C ALA A 162 -8.88 46.58 16.98
N ILE A 163 -9.75 45.70 17.48
CA ILE A 163 -10.03 45.57 18.91
C ILE A 163 -8.80 45.06 19.68
N ARG A 164 -8.04 44.14 19.08
CA ARG A 164 -6.79 43.62 19.65
C ARG A 164 -5.61 44.59 19.54
N GLY A 165 -5.74 45.65 18.74
CA GLY A 165 -4.64 46.58 18.44
C GLY A 165 -3.58 45.99 17.50
N GLU A 166 -3.95 45.01 16.67
CA GLU A 166 -3.01 44.23 15.84
C GLU A 166 -3.09 44.59 14.33
N THR A 167 -3.73 45.69 13.96
CA THR A 167 -3.98 46.05 12.55
C THR A 167 -2.68 46.28 11.76
N ASP A 168 -1.79 47.14 12.25
CA ASP A 168 -0.54 47.49 11.56
C ASP A 168 0.44 46.30 11.53
N ASP A 169 0.39 45.45 12.56
CA ASP A 169 1.24 44.28 12.68
C ASP A 169 0.83 43.14 11.72
N PHE A 170 -0.43 43.09 11.27
CA PHE A 170 -0.90 42.05 10.36
C PHE A 170 -0.25 42.15 8.98
N ASP A 171 -0.19 43.34 8.39
CA ASP A 171 0.45 43.55 7.09
C ASP A 171 1.96 43.25 7.16
N ALA A 172 2.59 43.59 8.28
CA ALA A 172 3.98 43.26 8.56
C ALA A 172 4.17 41.74 8.72
N ALA A 173 3.26 41.05 9.42
CA ALA A 173 3.27 39.60 9.59
C ALA A 173 3.07 38.87 8.27
N GLN A 174 2.14 39.34 7.42
CA GLN A 174 1.89 38.79 6.09
C GLN A 174 3.12 38.95 5.19
N THR A 175 3.66 40.16 5.09
CA THR A 175 4.88 40.44 4.31
C THR A 175 6.07 39.59 4.81
N TRP A 176 6.16 39.37 6.12
CA TRP A 176 7.21 38.53 6.70
C TRP A 176 7.01 37.04 6.37
N ALA A 177 5.76 36.56 6.39
CA ALA A 177 5.43 35.17 6.10
C ALA A 177 5.62 34.82 4.62
N ASP A 178 5.43 35.78 3.72
CA ASP A 178 5.64 35.61 2.29
C ASP A 178 7.06 35.06 1.99
N GLY A 179 7.11 33.92 1.30
CA GLY A 179 8.34 33.19 1.00
C GLY A 179 8.88 32.29 2.13
N ARG A 180 8.29 32.31 3.33
CA ARG A 180 8.65 31.42 4.46
C ARG A 180 7.64 30.31 4.72
N ILE A 181 6.45 30.41 4.14
CA ILE A 181 5.42 29.38 4.24
C ILE A 181 5.92 28.12 3.51
N ARG A 182 6.03 27.02 4.27
CA ARG A 182 6.24 25.68 3.74
C ARG A 182 4.89 24.99 3.58
N THR A 183 4.77 24.16 2.56
CA THR A 183 3.54 23.40 2.30
C THR A 183 3.86 21.93 2.07
N LEU A 184 3.15 21.05 2.76
CA LEU A 184 3.16 19.61 2.54
C LEU A 184 1.74 19.12 2.27
N GLY A 185 1.59 18.14 1.38
CA GLY A 185 0.30 17.54 1.05
C GLY A 185 -0.40 18.27 -0.09
N LYS A 186 -1.63 17.86 -0.39
CA LYS A 186 -2.45 18.42 -1.47
C LYS A 186 -3.91 18.45 -1.05
N ASP A 187 -4.65 19.41 -1.60
CA ASP A 187 -6.10 19.53 -1.46
C ASP A 187 -6.55 19.46 0.00
N ALA A 188 -7.25 18.39 0.40
CA ALA A 188 -7.80 18.22 1.74
C ALA A 188 -6.77 17.89 2.83
N THR A 189 -5.55 17.49 2.46
CA THR A 189 -4.46 17.16 3.39
C THR A 189 -3.32 18.19 3.35
N GLU A 190 -3.54 19.34 2.71
CA GLU A 190 -2.54 20.41 2.66
C GLU A 190 -2.29 20.96 4.08
N LEU A 191 -1.03 20.94 4.51
CA LEU A 191 -0.52 21.58 5.71
C LEU A 191 0.43 22.71 5.33
N ARG A 192 0.10 23.93 5.74
CA ARG A 192 0.97 25.10 5.70
C ARG A 192 1.65 25.28 7.04
N PHE A 193 2.94 25.59 7.05
CA PHE A 193 3.67 25.76 8.30
C PHE A 193 4.88 26.66 8.16
N LEU A 194 5.27 27.25 9.29
CA LEU A 194 6.46 28.09 9.41
C LEU A 194 6.89 28.26 10.87
N ARG A 195 8.08 28.80 11.07
CA ARG A 195 8.60 29.23 12.39
C ARG A 195 8.48 30.74 12.50
N ALA A 196 7.69 31.25 13.43
CA ALA A 196 7.40 32.68 13.58
C ALA A 196 8.16 33.32 14.75
N PRO A 197 8.55 34.60 14.66
CA PRO A 197 9.04 35.35 15.81
C PRO A 197 7.91 35.66 16.81
N ALA A 198 8.26 35.82 18.08
CA ALA A 198 7.33 36.08 19.18
C ALA A 198 6.38 37.26 18.93
N ARG A 199 6.85 38.33 18.28
CA ARG A 199 6.02 39.51 17.97
C ARG A 199 4.82 39.20 17.07
N PHE A 200 4.88 38.14 16.26
CA PHE A 200 3.77 37.75 15.38
C PHE A 200 2.93 36.57 15.91
N ARG A 201 3.14 36.18 17.18
CA ARG A 201 2.50 35.00 17.80
C ARG A 201 0.98 34.92 17.60
N ASN A 202 0.29 36.07 17.65
CA ASN A 202 -1.16 36.12 17.57
C ASN A 202 -1.71 36.22 16.15
N LEU A 203 -0.88 36.61 15.18
CA LEU A 203 -1.32 36.94 13.83
C LEU A 203 -1.07 35.81 12.83
N MET A 204 -0.10 34.94 13.14
CA MET A 204 0.44 34.06 12.12
C MET A 204 -0.50 32.91 11.72
N LEU A 205 -1.35 32.44 12.63
CA LEU A 205 -2.43 31.53 12.24
C LEU A 205 -3.43 32.21 11.30
N ASP A 206 -3.81 33.45 11.59
CA ASP A 206 -4.74 34.22 10.73
C ASP A 206 -4.13 34.43 9.34
N VAL A 207 -2.83 34.75 9.25
CA VAL A 207 -2.10 34.86 7.98
C VAL A 207 -2.18 33.54 7.19
N LEU A 208 -1.87 32.40 7.82
CA LEU A 208 -1.89 31.09 7.14
C LEU A 208 -3.30 30.60 6.75
N GLN A 209 -4.32 30.99 7.53
CA GLN A 209 -5.72 30.59 7.36
C GLN A 209 -6.54 31.61 6.54
N THR A 210 -5.95 32.71 6.07
CA THR A 210 -6.64 33.65 5.17
C THR A 210 -6.69 33.05 3.75
N PRO A 211 -7.88 32.78 3.20
CA PRO A 211 -7.98 32.19 1.87
C PRO A 211 -7.81 33.25 0.77
N THR A 212 -7.74 32.80 -0.47
CA THR A 212 -7.88 33.71 -1.61
C THR A 212 -9.34 34.15 -1.76
N GLN A 213 -9.55 35.36 -2.28
CA GLN A 213 -10.88 35.86 -2.60
C GLN A 213 -11.65 34.90 -3.51
N GLU A 214 -11.00 34.38 -4.55
CA GLU A 214 -11.60 33.44 -5.51
C GLU A 214 -12.14 32.18 -4.82
N ALA A 215 -11.36 31.56 -3.94
CA ALA A 215 -11.78 30.35 -3.23
C ALA A 215 -12.95 30.65 -2.27
N PHE A 216 -12.90 31.78 -1.57
CA PHE A 216 -13.96 32.19 -0.65
C PHE A 216 -15.26 32.51 -1.40
N ASP A 217 -15.21 33.30 -2.48
CA ASP A 217 -16.38 33.66 -3.29
C ASP A 217 -17.03 32.42 -3.90
N ALA A 218 -16.24 31.47 -4.42
CA ALA A 218 -16.74 30.21 -4.96
C ALA A 218 -17.50 29.39 -3.90
N ALA A 219 -16.96 29.30 -2.68
CA ALA A 219 -17.61 28.60 -1.57
C ALA A 219 -18.88 29.34 -1.09
N SER A 220 -18.80 30.67 -0.95
CA SER A 220 -19.87 31.53 -0.45
C SER A 220 -21.10 31.57 -1.39
N GLN A 221 -20.87 31.68 -2.71
CA GLN A 221 -21.94 31.62 -3.71
C GLN A 221 -22.72 30.30 -3.65
N CYS A 222 -22.03 29.21 -3.29
CA CYS A 222 -22.64 27.90 -3.09
C CYS A 222 -23.19 27.67 -1.68
N ARG A 223 -23.00 28.62 -0.75
CA ARG A 223 -23.26 28.47 0.70
C ARG A 223 -22.66 27.19 1.27
N LYS A 224 -21.42 26.90 0.88
CA LYS A 224 -20.65 25.75 1.35
C LYS A 224 -19.54 26.22 2.29
N PRO A 225 -19.19 25.42 3.30
CA PRO A 225 -18.03 25.71 4.12
C PRO A 225 -16.78 25.65 3.26
N LEU A 226 -16.00 26.73 3.28
CA LEU A 226 -14.70 26.80 2.66
C LEU A 226 -13.77 25.78 3.31
N ARG A 227 -12.99 25.07 2.50
CA ARG A 227 -11.92 24.21 3.02
C ARG A 227 -10.65 25.03 3.12
N LEU A 228 -10.15 25.19 4.33
CA LEU A 228 -8.85 25.77 4.58
C LEU A 228 -7.81 24.65 4.75
N PRO A 229 -6.56 24.86 4.31
CA PRO A 229 -5.47 23.96 4.62
C PRO A 229 -5.24 23.93 6.14
N GLY A 230 -4.63 22.87 6.66
CA GLY A 230 -4.09 22.92 8.02
C GLY A 230 -3.00 24.00 8.12
N ALA A 231 -2.87 24.65 9.27
CA ALA A 231 -1.81 25.61 9.57
C ALA A 231 -1.10 25.20 10.87
N LEU A 232 0.22 25.08 10.84
CA LEU A 232 1.05 24.86 12.03
C LEU A 232 2.09 25.99 12.16
N VAL A 233 2.06 26.69 13.28
CA VAL A 233 3.00 27.76 13.60
C VAL A 233 3.80 27.36 14.83
N ILE A 234 5.13 27.45 14.72
CA ILE A 234 6.04 27.30 15.86
C ILE A 234 6.60 28.68 16.18
N VAL A 235 6.29 29.21 17.35
CA VAL A 235 6.72 30.54 17.79
C VAL A 235 8.03 30.42 18.57
N HIS A 236 9.00 31.25 18.22
CA HIS A 236 10.31 31.30 18.87
C HIS A 236 10.55 32.65 19.54
N ALA A 237 11.40 32.64 20.56
CA ALA A 237 11.99 33.87 21.09
C ALA A 237 12.81 34.57 19.99
N GLU A 238 12.63 35.89 19.88
CA GLU A 238 13.53 36.72 19.08
C GLU A 238 14.88 36.79 19.78
N ASP A 239 15.97 36.49 19.06
CA ASP A 239 17.32 36.71 19.55
C ASP A 239 17.67 38.17 19.24
N GLU A 240 17.56 39.06 20.23
CA GLU A 240 17.84 40.49 20.06
C GLU A 240 19.31 40.75 19.66
N ASP A 241 20.21 39.79 19.91
CA ASP A 241 21.65 39.89 19.64
C ASP A 241 22.08 39.22 18.32
N SER A 242 21.18 38.52 17.61
CA SER A 242 21.53 37.89 16.33
C SER A 242 21.21 38.78 15.13
N ASP A 243 22.25 39.10 14.35
CA ASP A 243 22.11 39.72 13.03
C ASP A 243 21.48 38.77 11.98
N ASP A 244 21.37 37.47 12.28
CA ASP A 244 20.71 36.50 11.41
C ASP A 244 19.24 36.34 11.80
N PRO A 245 18.28 36.89 11.02
CA PRO A 245 16.86 36.74 11.30
C PRO A 245 16.36 35.29 11.26
N ASN A 246 17.19 34.32 10.86
CA ASN A 246 16.90 32.90 10.88
C ASN A 246 17.44 32.17 12.12
N GLN A 247 18.29 32.82 12.92
CA GLN A 247 18.79 32.25 14.18
C GLN A 247 17.73 32.42 15.27
N LEU A 248 16.81 31.47 15.32
CA LEU A 248 15.66 31.51 16.23
C LEU A 248 16.03 30.90 17.59
N GLY A 249 15.61 31.56 18.66
CA GLY A 249 15.81 31.12 20.04
C GLY A 249 14.95 29.90 20.44
N ALA A 250 14.73 29.73 21.74
CA ALA A 250 13.90 28.64 22.26
C ALA A 250 12.45 28.72 21.71
N VAL A 251 11.82 27.56 21.51
CA VAL A 251 10.38 27.47 21.19
C VAL A 251 9.61 28.00 22.40
N LEU A 252 8.71 28.96 22.17
CA LEU A 252 7.84 29.54 23.18
C LEU A 252 6.44 28.95 23.13
N GLU A 253 5.94 28.70 21.92
CA GLU A 253 4.55 28.34 21.67
C GLU A 253 4.41 27.52 20.39
N VAL A 254 3.45 26.60 20.36
CA VAL A 254 3.03 25.86 19.17
C VAL A 254 1.54 26.10 18.97
N ARG A 255 1.15 26.44 17.74
CA ARG A 255 -0.25 26.67 17.38
C ARG A 255 -0.62 25.90 16.12
N TYR A 256 -1.78 25.28 16.13
CA TYR A 256 -2.36 24.58 14.99
C TYR A 256 -3.79 25.05 14.74
N ALA A 257 -4.17 25.20 13.47
CA ALA A 257 -5.55 25.33 13.02
C ALA A 257 -5.81 24.38 11.85
N GLY A 258 -7.01 23.81 11.75
CA GLY A 258 -7.32 22.86 10.68
C GLY A 258 -8.76 22.38 10.69
N PRO A 259 -9.07 21.29 9.95
CA PRO A 259 -10.44 20.81 9.83
C PRO A 259 -10.97 20.25 11.14
N ALA A 260 -12.29 20.38 11.37
CA ALA A 260 -12.95 19.87 12.58
C ALA A 260 -12.78 18.35 12.79
N SER A 261 -12.43 17.57 11.77
CA SER A 261 -12.11 16.15 11.90
C SER A 261 -10.93 15.86 12.83
N MET A 262 -10.04 16.84 13.06
CA MET A 262 -8.87 16.69 13.95
C MET A 262 -9.19 16.91 15.44
N HIS A 263 -10.38 17.41 15.78
CA HIS A 263 -10.77 17.69 17.16
C HIS A 263 -10.48 16.56 18.15
N PRO A 264 -10.87 15.29 17.87
CA PRO A 264 -10.64 14.19 18.82
C PRO A 264 -9.16 13.95 19.12
N ALA A 265 -8.30 14.02 18.09
CA ALA A 265 -6.86 13.80 18.24
C ALA A 265 -6.20 14.95 19.01
N LEU A 266 -6.55 16.20 18.70
CA LEU A 266 -6.00 17.37 19.38
C LEU A 266 -6.47 17.47 20.84
N ARG A 267 -7.72 17.07 21.13
CA ARG A 267 -8.20 16.96 22.51
C ARG A 267 -7.41 15.91 23.30
N ALA A 268 -7.14 14.76 22.70
CA ALA A 268 -6.32 13.73 23.32
C ALA A 268 -4.89 14.24 23.62
N LEU A 269 -4.32 15.10 22.78
CA LEU A 269 -3.04 15.76 23.07
C LEU A 269 -3.14 16.77 24.21
N ARG A 270 -4.19 17.61 24.21
CA ARG A 270 -4.41 18.60 25.26
C ARG A 270 -4.48 17.94 26.63
N ASP A 271 -5.20 16.83 26.71
CA ASP A 271 -5.46 16.10 27.95
C ASP A 271 -4.34 15.11 28.33
N ASP A 272 -3.23 15.06 27.56
CA ASP A 272 -2.14 14.12 27.81
C ASP A 272 -1.28 14.55 29.01
N PRO A 273 -1.17 13.71 30.06
CA PRO A 273 -0.35 14.00 31.23
C PRO A 273 1.13 14.24 30.92
N ALA A 274 1.66 13.69 29.83
CA ALA A 274 3.05 13.88 29.41
C ALA A 274 3.36 15.34 29.06
N PHE A 275 2.36 16.13 28.68
CA PHE A 275 2.51 17.55 28.33
C PHE A 275 2.09 18.49 29.45
N ALA A 276 1.13 18.08 30.30
CA ALA A 276 0.57 18.93 31.35
C ALA A 276 1.59 19.52 32.33
N ALA A 277 2.69 18.81 32.60
CA ALA A 277 3.73 19.25 33.54
C ALA A 277 4.57 20.43 33.00
N GLY A 278 4.86 20.45 31.69
CA GLY A 278 5.74 21.44 31.06
C GLY A 278 5.03 22.46 30.19
N LEU A 279 3.79 22.18 29.77
CA LEU A 279 3.03 22.98 28.83
C LEU A 279 1.66 23.38 29.41
N LYS A 280 1.20 24.57 29.05
CA LYS A 280 -0.20 24.97 29.12
C LYS A 280 -0.81 24.69 27.75
N THR A 281 -1.71 23.74 27.65
CA THR A 281 -2.34 23.32 26.39
C THR A 281 -3.78 23.82 26.33
N TRP A 282 -4.26 24.15 25.14
CA TRP A 282 -5.65 24.50 24.88
C TRP A 282 -6.09 24.01 23.50
N SER A 283 -7.39 23.84 23.33
CA SER A 283 -7.97 23.47 22.04
C SER A 283 -9.40 23.95 21.96
N GLY A 284 -9.83 24.38 20.79
CA GLY A 284 -11.21 24.80 20.53
C GLY A 284 -11.55 24.65 19.06
N GLY A 285 -12.66 25.27 18.65
CA GLY A 285 -13.17 25.14 17.29
C GLY A 285 -14.68 24.94 17.24
N GLY A 286 -15.22 25.17 16.05
CA GLY A 286 -16.64 25.04 15.75
C GLY A 286 -16.97 23.78 14.95
N ARG A 287 -17.98 23.93 14.10
CA ARG A 287 -18.50 22.88 13.22
C ARG A 287 -17.55 22.55 12.08
N PHE A 288 -16.84 23.55 11.55
CA PHE A 288 -16.06 23.38 10.32
C PHE A 288 -14.54 23.35 10.52
N GLY A 289 -14.05 23.89 11.64
CA GLY A 289 -12.62 23.95 11.94
C GLY A 289 -12.31 23.66 13.40
N CYS A 290 -11.03 23.45 13.69
CA CYS A 290 -10.50 23.33 15.04
C CYS A 290 -9.18 24.07 15.17
N PHE A 291 -8.80 24.38 16.41
CA PHE A 291 -7.50 24.91 16.76
C PHE A 291 -6.94 24.21 18.00
N PHE A 292 -5.63 24.23 18.10
CA PHE A 292 -4.86 23.71 19.23
C PHE A 292 -3.70 24.65 19.50
N GLY A 293 -3.36 24.84 20.77
CA GLY A 293 -2.17 25.58 21.14
C GLY A 293 -1.51 25.03 22.39
N ALA A 294 -0.22 25.29 22.51
CA ALA A 294 0.57 24.95 23.68
C ALA A 294 1.63 26.02 23.93
N GLU A 295 1.74 26.48 25.17
CA GLU A 295 2.73 27.46 25.63
C GLU A 295 3.59 26.85 26.75
N ALA A 296 4.87 27.22 26.82
CA ALA A 296 5.75 26.80 27.90
C ALA A 296 5.25 27.32 29.26
N ARG A 297 5.17 26.44 30.27
CA ARG A 297 4.91 26.89 31.65
C ARG A 297 6.12 27.65 32.20
N PRO A 298 5.93 28.81 32.86
CA PRO A 298 7.02 29.54 33.50
C PRO A 298 7.83 28.64 34.44
N GLY A 299 9.16 28.67 34.33
CA GLY A 299 10.07 27.91 35.20
C GLY A 299 10.34 26.46 34.76
N TYR A 300 9.78 25.99 33.64
CA TYR A 300 10.10 24.67 33.09
C TYR A 300 11.27 24.77 32.10
N PRO A 301 12.46 24.20 32.39
CA PRO A 301 13.68 24.49 31.64
C PRO A 301 13.74 23.86 30.24
N ALA A 302 12.99 22.78 29.99
CA ALA A 302 12.98 22.07 28.71
C ALA A 302 11.55 21.58 28.38
N PRO A 303 10.66 22.48 27.94
CA PRO A 303 9.28 22.09 27.59
C PRO A 303 9.29 21.03 26.48
N PRO A 304 8.42 20.00 26.53
CA PRO A 304 8.42 18.87 25.61
C PRO A 304 7.84 19.20 24.21
N PHE A 305 8.25 20.33 23.61
CA PHE A 305 7.74 20.80 22.32
C PHE A 305 8.05 19.83 21.18
N ASP A 306 9.24 19.24 21.12
CA ASP A 306 9.59 18.31 20.04
C ASP A 306 8.64 17.10 20.01
N SER A 307 8.39 16.49 21.17
CA SER A 307 7.42 15.40 21.29
C SER A 307 6.00 15.83 20.97
N LEU A 308 5.60 17.05 21.35
CA LEU A 308 4.28 17.57 21.01
C LEU A 308 4.13 17.78 19.50
N VAL A 309 5.07 18.49 18.87
CA VAL A 309 5.06 18.79 17.43
C VAL A 309 5.13 17.50 16.61
N SER A 310 5.98 16.55 17.01
CA SER A 310 6.04 15.22 16.40
C SER A 310 4.67 14.54 16.39
N ARG A 311 3.93 14.58 17.49
CA ARG A 311 2.57 14.00 17.56
C ARG A 311 1.54 14.78 16.78
N VAL A 312 1.58 16.11 16.81
CA VAL A 312 0.70 16.94 15.97
C VAL A 312 0.91 16.58 14.50
N LEU A 313 2.15 16.58 14.02
CA LEU A 313 2.52 16.18 12.65
C LEU A 313 2.10 14.74 12.33
N GLY A 314 2.21 13.83 13.29
CA GLY A 314 1.72 12.45 13.17
C GLY A 314 0.23 12.34 12.81
N TYR A 315 -0.61 13.26 13.29
CA TYR A 315 -2.02 13.32 12.91
C TYR A 315 -2.27 14.13 11.64
N VAL A 316 -1.62 15.30 11.53
CA VAL A 316 -2.01 16.27 10.51
C VAL A 316 -1.39 15.98 9.14
N LEU A 317 -0.22 15.35 9.09
CA LEU A 317 0.41 15.03 7.81
C LEU A 317 -0.26 13.84 7.13
N ASP A 318 -0.84 12.89 7.84
CA ASP A 318 -1.56 11.77 7.22
C ASP A 318 -0.74 11.07 6.11
N SER A 319 -1.25 10.98 4.87
CA SER A 319 -0.53 10.46 3.70
C SER A 319 0.55 11.42 3.16
N ALA A 320 0.59 12.65 3.66
CA ALA A 320 1.63 13.64 3.43
C ALA A 320 2.88 13.42 4.31
N MET A 321 2.92 12.38 5.15
CA MET A 321 4.10 12.02 5.94
C MET A 321 5.28 11.65 5.04
N PRO A 322 6.47 12.28 5.19
CA PRO A 322 7.65 11.92 4.41
C PRO A 322 8.18 10.52 4.72
N LEU A 323 8.73 9.86 3.71
CA LEU A 323 9.37 8.55 3.83
C LEU A 323 10.87 8.66 4.12
N ARG A 324 11.33 7.87 5.10
CA ARG A 324 12.74 7.55 5.32
C ARG A 324 13.27 6.64 4.23
N GLU A 325 12.52 5.58 3.94
CA GLU A 325 12.85 4.56 2.96
C GLU A 325 11.59 4.13 2.19
N TYR A 326 11.77 3.86 0.91
CA TYR A 326 10.77 3.24 0.05
C TYR A 326 11.46 2.22 -0.83
N GLN A 327 10.94 1.00 -0.82
CA GLN A 327 11.40 -0.06 -1.69
C GLN A 327 10.21 -0.85 -2.19
N CYS A 328 10.14 -1.02 -3.51
CA CYS A 328 9.06 -1.77 -4.14
C CYS A 328 9.63 -2.70 -5.20
N SER A 329 9.21 -3.96 -5.20
CA SER A 329 9.46 -4.89 -6.28
C SER A 329 8.15 -5.19 -7.00
N PHE A 330 8.13 -4.90 -8.30
CA PHE A 330 7.06 -5.33 -9.19
C PHE A 330 7.42 -6.69 -9.76
N LEU A 331 6.55 -7.68 -9.55
CA LEU A 331 6.77 -9.06 -9.92
C LEU A 331 5.74 -9.44 -10.99
N LEU A 332 6.23 -9.86 -12.15
CA LEU A 332 5.43 -10.35 -13.25
C LEU A 332 5.67 -11.85 -13.44
N PRO A 333 4.74 -12.70 -12.99
CA PRO A 333 4.73 -14.12 -13.30
C PRO A 333 4.57 -14.34 -14.81
N LEU A 334 5.40 -15.20 -15.41
CA LEU A 334 5.49 -15.46 -16.84
C LEU A 334 5.49 -16.96 -17.12
N ASP A 335 4.45 -17.44 -17.80
CA ASP A 335 4.34 -18.81 -18.29
C ASP A 335 4.60 -18.84 -19.80
N LEU A 336 5.86 -18.86 -20.24
CA LEU A 336 6.23 -18.67 -21.65
C LEU A 336 5.84 -19.84 -22.59
N PHE A 337 5.16 -20.87 -22.10
CA PHE A 337 4.76 -22.04 -22.89
C PHE A 337 3.62 -21.71 -23.88
N ALA A 338 3.72 -22.24 -25.11
CA ALA A 338 2.58 -22.31 -26.03
C ALA A 338 1.78 -23.58 -25.75
N ASP A 339 0.53 -23.62 -26.21
CA ASP A 339 -0.31 -24.80 -26.11
C ASP A 339 0.32 -26.03 -26.80
N GLU A 340 1.07 -25.81 -27.88
CA GLU A 340 1.85 -26.87 -28.54
C GLU A 340 2.92 -27.48 -27.62
N HIS A 341 3.51 -26.68 -26.73
CA HIS A 341 4.50 -27.13 -25.75
C HIS A 341 3.86 -27.84 -24.54
N LEU A 342 2.52 -27.80 -24.40
CA LEU A 342 1.81 -28.59 -23.39
C LEU A 342 1.77 -30.08 -23.75
N ARG A 343 2.14 -30.44 -25.00
CA ARG A 343 2.24 -31.82 -25.47
C ARG A 343 3.51 -32.50 -24.91
N HIS A 344 3.38 -33.78 -24.56
CA HIS A 344 4.34 -34.54 -23.76
C HIS A 344 5.66 -34.87 -24.45
N ASP A 345 6.53 -33.89 -24.59
CA ASP A 345 7.97 -34.14 -24.74
C ASP A 345 8.74 -33.52 -23.57
N PRO A 346 8.96 -34.26 -22.46
CA PRO A 346 9.80 -33.83 -21.36
C PRO A 346 11.25 -33.53 -21.78
N ALA A 347 11.77 -34.18 -22.83
CA ALA A 347 13.12 -33.96 -23.33
C ALA A 347 13.21 -32.72 -24.24
N GLY A 348 12.12 -32.39 -24.94
CA GLY A 348 11.96 -31.16 -25.72
C GLY A 348 11.57 -29.92 -24.90
N ARG A 349 11.34 -30.06 -23.58
CA ARG A 349 10.87 -28.96 -22.72
C ARG A 349 11.91 -27.87 -22.45
N LYS A 350 13.21 -28.11 -22.66
CA LYS A 350 14.20 -27.03 -22.60
C LYS A 350 13.79 -25.97 -23.60
N THR A 351 13.14 -24.94 -23.09
CA THR A 351 12.55 -23.92 -23.94
C THR A 351 13.66 -23.23 -24.72
N ASP A 352 13.36 -22.85 -25.96
CA ASP A 352 14.15 -21.91 -26.76
C ASP A 352 14.57 -20.70 -25.89
N PHE A 353 13.71 -20.24 -24.99
CA PHE A 353 14.00 -19.18 -24.03
C PHE A 353 15.15 -19.48 -23.06
N HIS A 354 15.27 -20.70 -22.51
CA HIS A 354 16.41 -21.03 -21.65
C HIS A 354 17.72 -20.96 -22.43
N GLN A 355 17.74 -21.50 -23.65
CA GLN A 355 18.93 -21.44 -24.51
C GLN A 355 19.28 -19.98 -24.83
N ARG A 356 18.29 -19.16 -25.23
CA ARG A 356 18.48 -17.71 -25.44
C ARG A 356 19.07 -17.01 -24.23
N LEU A 357 18.62 -17.33 -23.01
CA LEU A 357 19.21 -16.77 -21.79
C LEU A 357 20.69 -17.19 -21.63
N GLN A 358 21.04 -18.45 -21.89
CA GLN A 358 22.43 -18.91 -21.83
C GLN A 358 23.31 -18.25 -22.90
N ASP A 359 22.77 -18.06 -24.10
CA ASP A 359 23.46 -17.37 -25.19
C ASP A 359 23.72 -15.90 -24.80
N ARG A 360 22.73 -15.23 -24.19
CA ARG A 360 22.86 -13.85 -23.69
C ARG A 360 23.83 -13.72 -22.52
N VAL A 361 23.88 -14.70 -21.62
CA VAL A 361 24.89 -14.76 -20.54
C VAL A 361 26.29 -14.92 -21.14
N THR A 362 26.42 -15.77 -22.17
CA THR A 362 27.69 -16.01 -22.87
C THR A 362 28.15 -14.78 -23.66
N ALA A 363 27.22 -14.02 -24.22
CA ALA A 363 27.48 -12.73 -24.88
C ALA A 363 27.82 -11.60 -23.89
N GLY A 364 27.59 -11.79 -22.58
CA GLY A 364 27.79 -10.76 -21.55
C GLY A 364 26.70 -9.69 -21.50
N ASP A 365 25.60 -9.88 -22.24
CA ASP A 365 24.49 -8.94 -22.28
C ASP A 365 23.66 -8.95 -20.98
N ILE A 366 23.61 -10.12 -20.32
CA ILE A 366 22.99 -10.33 -19.02
C ILE A 366 23.92 -11.18 -18.15
N GLN A 367 23.69 -11.17 -16.83
CA GLN A 367 24.52 -11.90 -15.87
C GLN A 367 23.71 -13.03 -15.23
N LEU A 368 24.22 -14.26 -15.27
CA LEU A 368 23.71 -15.33 -14.42
C LEU A 368 24.25 -15.10 -13.01
N HIS A 369 23.40 -14.64 -12.11
CA HIS A 369 23.77 -14.30 -10.75
C HIS A 369 23.94 -15.58 -9.92
N LYS A 370 25.19 -15.85 -9.53
CA LYS A 370 25.52 -16.90 -8.58
C LYS A 370 25.91 -16.28 -7.25
N LEU A 371 25.25 -16.71 -6.18
CA LEU A 371 25.51 -16.25 -4.84
C LEU A 371 26.91 -16.71 -4.41
N ARG A 372 27.81 -15.74 -4.26
CA ARG A 372 29.10 -15.93 -3.58
C ARG A 372 28.85 -15.90 -2.08
N LEU A 373 29.05 -17.04 -1.41
CA LEU A 373 28.93 -17.12 0.03
C LEU A 373 30.06 -16.34 0.71
N VAL A 374 29.70 -15.37 1.55
CA VAL A 374 30.69 -14.65 2.36
C VAL A 374 31.04 -15.49 3.59
N PRO A 375 32.31 -15.88 3.80
CA PRO A 375 32.71 -16.62 4.99
C PRO A 375 32.44 -15.84 6.26
N ALA A 376 32.05 -16.50 7.35
CA ALA A 376 31.78 -15.86 8.64
C ALA A 376 32.94 -14.99 9.16
N SER A 377 34.19 -15.31 8.78
CA SER A 377 35.38 -14.51 9.12
C SER A 377 35.47 -13.17 8.38
N GLU A 378 34.79 -13.04 7.24
CA GLU A 378 34.72 -11.82 6.43
C GLU A 378 33.44 -11.02 6.71
N TRP A 379 32.62 -11.47 7.67
CA TRP A 379 31.37 -10.79 7.99
C TRP A 379 31.63 -9.44 8.64
N GLN A 380 31.31 -8.40 7.88
CA GLN A 380 31.19 -7.04 8.37
C GLN A 380 29.73 -6.61 8.19
N PRO A 381 29.16 -5.85 9.13
CA PRO A 381 27.83 -5.27 8.97
C PRO A 381 27.90 -4.21 7.87
N THR A 382 27.72 -4.64 6.62
CA THR A 382 27.77 -3.80 5.44
C THR A 382 26.50 -4.04 4.62
N ASP A 383 26.07 -3.03 3.86
CA ASP A 383 25.00 -3.18 2.87
C ASP A 383 25.52 -3.78 1.55
N ASP A 384 26.58 -4.59 1.63
CA ASP A 384 27.07 -5.32 0.48
C ASP A 384 26.03 -6.36 0.06
N GLU A 385 25.67 -6.38 -1.21
CA GLU A 385 24.62 -7.27 -1.71
C GLU A 385 24.95 -8.76 -1.45
N ALA A 386 26.22 -9.17 -1.54
CA ALA A 386 26.60 -10.55 -1.27
C ALA A 386 26.46 -10.91 0.22
N MET A 387 26.67 -9.93 1.11
CA MET A 387 26.38 -10.10 2.54
C MET A 387 24.89 -10.28 2.79
N LEU A 388 24.06 -9.38 2.25
CA LEU A 388 22.60 -9.41 2.41
C LEU A 388 21.99 -10.70 1.84
N GLU A 389 22.48 -11.18 0.70
CA GLU A 389 22.02 -12.46 0.16
C GLU A 389 22.55 -13.67 0.94
N THR A 390 23.75 -13.59 1.52
CA THR A 390 24.27 -14.65 2.41
C THR A 390 23.42 -14.73 3.69
N GLU A 391 23.07 -13.59 4.28
CA GLU A 391 22.14 -13.50 5.40
C GLU A 391 20.77 -14.09 5.03
N ALA A 392 20.23 -13.68 3.88
CA ALA A 392 18.97 -14.20 3.37
C ALA A 392 19.00 -15.71 3.20
N ARG A 393 20.08 -16.27 2.64
CA ARG A 393 20.24 -17.73 2.50
C ARG A 393 20.18 -18.43 3.84
N LEU A 394 20.87 -17.90 4.85
CA LEU A 394 20.89 -18.50 6.19
C LEU A 394 19.55 -18.41 6.91
N TYR A 395 18.67 -17.50 6.48
CA TYR A 395 17.29 -17.44 6.96
C TYR A 395 16.47 -18.69 6.59
N PHE A 396 16.84 -19.44 5.55
CA PHE A 396 16.12 -20.62 5.08
C PHE A 396 16.67 -21.93 5.64
N LEU A 397 15.82 -22.96 5.67
CA LEU A 397 16.17 -24.31 6.06
C LEU A 397 17.37 -24.83 5.24
N PRO A 398 18.38 -25.46 5.87
CA PRO A 398 19.62 -25.87 5.18
C PRO A 398 19.40 -26.69 3.90
N GLN A 399 18.41 -27.59 3.88
CA GLN A 399 18.09 -28.41 2.72
C GLN A 399 17.45 -27.64 1.54
N LEU A 400 16.92 -26.44 1.79
CA LEU A 400 16.28 -25.60 0.78
C LEU A 400 17.20 -24.49 0.26
N GLN A 401 18.29 -24.19 0.96
CA GLN A 401 19.20 -23.11 0.59
C GLN A 401 19.71 -23.29 -0.84
N ASP A 402 20.08 -24.51 -1.23
CA ASP A 402 20.61 -24.81 -2.56
C ASP A 402 19.49 -24.96 -3.63
N VAL A 403 18.21 -24.90 -3.23
CA VAL A 403 17.06 -24.84 -4.14
C VAL A 403 16.62 -23.39 -4.35
N LEU A 404 16.70 -22.54 -3.33
CA LEU A 404 16.27 -21.15 -3.40
C LEU A 404 17.35 -20.19 -3.95
N PHE A 405 18.62 -20.61 -3.87
CA PHE A 405 19.77 -19.82 -4.29
C PHE A 405 20.69 -20.64 -5.19
N ASP A 406 21.03 -20.11 -6.36
CA ASP A 406 22.11 -20.66 -7.20
C ASP A 406 23.45 -20.16 -6.64
N THR A 407 24.18 -21.01 -5.92
CA THR A 407 25.45 -20.64 -5.27
C THR A 407 26.67 -20.98 -6.13
N GLU A 408 27.73 -20.19 -6.03
CA GLU A 408 29.02 -20.57 -6.61
C GLU A 408 29.57 -21.85 -5.97
N PRO A 409 30.24 -22.73 -6.74
CA PRO A 409 30.94 -23.87 -6.16
C PRO A 409 32.06 -23.37 -5.23
N THR A 410 31.91 -23.56 -3.92
CA THR A 410 32.93 -23.11 -2.96
C THR A 410 34.07 -24.13 -2.88
N ALA A 411 35.29 -23.72 -3.27
CA ALA A 411 36.49 -24.57 -3.21
C ALA A 411 36.83 -25.09 -1.80
N ALA A 412 36.37 -24.40 -0.75
CA ALA A 412 36.64 -24.72 0.65
C ALA A 412 35.82 -25.91 1.18
N CYS A 413 34.64 -26.17 0.62
CA CYS A 413 33.95 -27.43 0.82
C CYS A 413 34.47 -28.37 -0.26
N GLY A 414 35.47 -29.21 0.04
CA GLY A 414 36.05 -30.20 -0.88
C GLY A 414 35.06 -31.23 -1.47
N ALA A 415 33.77 -30.97 -1.40
CA ALA A 415 32.71 -31.63 -2.13
C ALA A 415 32.61 -31.04 -3.56
N THR A 416 33.37 -31.63 -4.48
CA THR A 416 32.85 -31.89 -5.84
C THR A 416 31.73 -32.95 -5.84
N GLY A 417 31.21 -33.29 -4.65
CA GLY A 417 30.07 -34.17 -4.48
C GLY A 417 28.83 -33.58 -5.14
N PRO A 418 27.98 -34.42 -5.74
CA PRO A 418 26.74 -33.97 -6.35
C PRO A 418 25.92 -33.15 -5.36
N ARG A 419 25.21 -32.11 -5.86
CA ARG A 419 24.24 -31.34 -5.06
C ARG A 419 23.42 -32.32 -4.23
N ARG A 420 23.25 -32.03 -2.92
CA ARG A 420 22.72 -32.99 -1.93
C ARG A 420 21.43 -33.70 -2.35
N LEU A 421 20.60 -33.03 -3.16
CA LEU A 421 19.30 -33.53 -3.60
C LEU A 421 19.16 -33.67 -5.13
N GLY A 422 20.18 -33.32 -5.92
CA GLY A 422 20.08 -33.31 -7.39
C GLY A 422 19.03 -32.35 -7.97
N LEU A 423 18.56 -31.38 -7.17
CA LEU A 423 17.53 -30.40 -7.57
C LEU A 423 18.14 -29.18 -8.27
N ASP A 424 17.34 -28.55 -9.12
CA ASP A 424 17.70 -27.31 -9.79
C ASP A 424 17.32 -26.10 -8.91
N PRO A 425 18.27 -25.17 -8.66
CA PRO A 425 17.96 -23.96 -7.93
C PRO A 425 17.08 -23.03 -8.77
N ILE A 426 16.40 -22.11 -8.09
CA ILE A 426 15.90 -20.89 -8.73
C ILE A 426 17.10 -20.12 -9.28
N GLN A 427 17.18 -20.05 -10.60
CA GLN A 427 18.22 -19.28 -11.30
C GLN A 427 17.79 -17.82 -11.39
N ARG A 428 18.73 -16.90 -11.15
CA ARG A 428 18.50 -15.45 -11.25
C ARG A 428 19.36 -14.89 -12.37
N TYR A 429 18.73 -14.40 -13.43
CA TYR A 429 19.38 -13.65 -14.50
C TYR A 429 19.21 -12.17 -14.25
N ARG A 430 20.27 -11.37 -14.33
CA ARG A 430 20.26 -9.93 -14.01
C ARG A 430 20.71 -9.10 -15.19
N LEU A 431 20.12 -7.92 -15.33
CA LEU A 431 20.69 -6.90 -16.21
C LEU A 431 21.97 -6.31 -15.59
N PRO A 432 22.99 -5.93 -16.39
CA PRO A 432 24.23 -5.36 -15.86
C PRO A 432 24.01 -4.07 -15.06
N ARG A 433 24.59 -3.96 -13.86
CA ARG A 433 24.41 -2.79 -12.98
C ARG A 433 25.11 -1.54 -13.48
N ALA A 434 26.44 -1.59 -13.60
CA ALA A 434 27.30 -0.42 -13.83
C ALA A 434 26.99 0.37 -15.12
N ASN A 435 26.48 -0.28 -16.17
CA ASN A 435 26.27 0.33 -17.48
C ASN A 435 24.81 0.46 -17.90
N LEU A 436 23.88 -0.07 -17.10
CA LEU A 436 22.46 -0.05 -17.43
C LEU A 436 21.59 0.19 -16.20
N VAL A 437 21.46 -0.76 -15.28
CA VAL A 437 20.45 -0.64 -14.19
C VAL A 437 20.66 0.62 -13.34
N ASP A 438 21.90 0.96 -13.00
CA ASP A 438 22.17 2.13 -12.15
C ASP A 438 21.82 3.48 -12.81
N SER A 439 21.78 3.52 -14.14
CA SER A 439 21.40 4.70 -14.92
C SER A 439 19.88 4.80 -15.12
N LEU A 440 19.14 3.70 -14.95
CA LEU A 440 17.71 3.67 -15.21
C LEU A 440 16.92 4.46 -14.15
N ARG A 441 15.98 5.25 -14.64
CA ARG A 441 15.02 6.04 -13.86
C ARG A 441 13.63 5.80 -14.43
N TRP A 442 12.69 5.45 -13.56
CA TRP A 442 11.28 5.27 -13.91
C TRP A 442 10.48 6.42 -13.34
N THR A 443 9.97 7.28 -14.22
CA THR A 443 9.25 8.50 -13.88
C THR A 443 7.77 8.38 -14.23
N LEU A 444 6.90 8.73 -13.28
CA LEU A 444 5.51 9.09 -13.57
C LEU A 444 5.47 10.58 -13.89
N THR A 445 4.98 10.95 -15.07
CA THR A 445 5.03 12.36 -15.50
C THR A 445 3.90 13.22 -14.91
N GLY A 446 2.89 12.59 -14.30
CA GLY A 446 1.66 13.24 -13.86
C GLY A 446 0.74 13.62 -15.02
N GLN A 447 -0.56 13.51 -14.77
CA GLN A 447 -1.61 14.09 -15.58
C GLN A 447 -2.50 14.89 -14.64
N GLY A 448 -2.63 16.20 -14.89
CA GLY A 448 -3.39 17.13 -14.06
C GLY A 448 -2.59 18.36 -13.66
N ILE A 449 -3.31 19.46 -13.44
CA ILE A 449 -2.75 20.72 -12.93
C ILE A 449 -2.20 20.44 -11.52
N GLY A 450 -0.89 20.62 -11.32
CA GLY A 450 -0.24 20.44 -10.00
C GLY A 450 0.30 19.02 -9.71
N ALA A 451 0.20 18.06 -10.65
CA ALA A 451 0.84 16.76 -10.48
C ALA A 451 2.35 16.86 -10.79
N SER A 452 3.19 16.88 -9.75
CA SER A 452 4.64 16.77 -9.89
C SER A 452 5.02 15.42 -10.48
N ALA A 453 6.04 15.44 -11.34
CA ALA A 453 6.67 14.23 -11.83
C ALA A 453 7.38 13.53 -10.66
N LEU A 454 7.23 12.21 -10.60
CA LEU A 454 7.81 11.39 -9.53
C LEU A 454 8.73 10.35 -10.15
N THR A 455 9.99 10.34 -9.73
CA THR A 455 11.03 9.49 -10.30
C THR A 455 11.52 8.49 -9.26
N ALA A 456 11.48 7.20 -9.61
CA ALA A 456 12.11 6.13 -8.87
C ALA A 456 13.38 5.66 -9.58
N ARG A 457 14.40 5.29 -8.80
CA ARG A 457 15.59 4.61 -9.32
C ARG A 457 15.28 3.12 -9.46
N ILE A 458 15.64 2.50 -10.58
CA ILE A 458 15.61 1.03 -10.68
C ILE A 458 16.87 0.51 -9.98
N ALA A 459 16.71 -0.19 -8.86
CA ALA A 459 17.81 -0.76 -8.09
C ALA A 459 18.22 -2.15 -8.60
N ASP A 460 17.27 -2.90 -9.15
CA ASP A 460 17.50 -4.22 -9.73
C ASP A 460 16.45 -4.55 -10.80
N CYS A 461 16.89 -5.25 -11.85
CA CYS A 461 15.99 -5.87 -12.82
C CYS A 461 16.47 -7.30 -13.05
N SER A 462 15.69 -8.26 -12.56
CA SER A 462 16.02 -9.68 -12.57
C SER A 462 14.94 -10.50 -13.25
N LEU A 463 15.33 -11.54 -13.95
CA LEU A 463 14.46 -12.61 -14.41
C LEU A 463 14.81 -13.88 -13.63
N TYR A 464 13.86 -14.35 -12.83
CA TYR A 464 13.99 -15.62 -12.12
C TYR A 464 13.46 -16.75 -13.00
N ARG A 465 14.14 -17.89 -13.00
CA ARG A 465 13.73 -19.12 -13.69
C ARG A 465 13.59 -20.25 -12.68
N TYR A 466 12.52 -21.02 -12.80
CA TYR A 466 12.28 -22.21 -11.98
C TYR A 466 12.63 -23.51 -12.70
N TYR A 467 12.59 -24.64 -12.00
CA TYR A 467 13.01 -25.96 -12.53
C TYR A 467 12.23 -26.38 -13.79
N ASN A 468 10.97 -25.92 -13.91
CA ASN A 468 10.06 -26.24 -14.99
C ASN A 468 9.95 -25.13 -16.06
N ASP A 469 10.99 -24.30 -16.23
CA ASP A 469 11.05 -23.22 -17.23
C ASP A 469 9.92 -22.17 -17.12
N LEU A 470 9.39 -21.98 -15.91
CA LEU A 470 8.55 -20.83 -15.57
C LEU A 470 9.43 -19.66 -15.14
N PHE A 471 8.96 -18.44 -15.43
CA PHE A 471 9.74 -17.24 -15.19
C PHE A 471 9.00 -16.23 -14.32
N ILE A 472 9.75 -15.42 -13.57
CA ILE A 472 9.23 -14.22 -12.90
C ILE A 472 10.16 -13.06 -13.23
N LEU A 473 9.64 -12.03 -13.89
CA LEU A 473 10.36 -10.76 -14.02
C LEU A 473 10.16 -9.96 -12.73
N ALA A 474 11.26 -9.52 -12.13
CA ALA A 474 11.26 -8.66 -10.96
C ALA A 474 11.94 -7.33 -11.27
N ILE A 475 11.20 -6.24 -11.06
CA ILE A 475 11.70 -4.87 -11.22
C ILE A 475 11.67 -4.21 -9.84
N SER A 476 12.83 -4.05 -9.23
CA SER A 476 12.96 -3.41 -7.92
C SER A 476 13.30 -1.93 -8.08
N VAL A 477 12.52 -1.08 -7.44
CA VAL A 477 12.67 0.38 -7.44
C VAL A 477 12.87 0.91 -6.02
N THR A 478 13.57 2.04 -5.91
CA THR A 478 13.80 2.76 -4.65
C THR A 478 13.75 4.27 -4.87
N LEU A 479 13.82 5.03 -3.78
CA LEU A 479 14.02 6.49 -3.82
C LEU A 479 15.29 6.87 -4.59
N GLU A 480 15.27 7.98 -5.33
CA GLU A 480 16.46 8.47 -6.03
C GLU A 480 17.56 8.97 -5.08
N ASP A 481 17.14 9.54 -3.95
CA ASP A 481 18.02 10.02 -2.91
C ASP A 481 17.85 9.24 -1.60
N ARG A 482 18.71 9.54 -0.61
CA ARG A 482 18.58 9.07 0.77
C ARG A 482 18.57 10.26 1.75
N LEU A 483 18.01 10.08 2.94
CA LEU A 483 18.20 11.06 4.02
C LEU A 483 19.66 11.01 4.49
N ALA A 484 20.15 12.11 5.05
CA ALA A 484 21.48 12.15 5.64
C ALA A 484 21.58 11.14 6.79
N ALA A 485 22.70 10.43 6.87
CA ALA A 485 22.93 9.45 7.91
C ALA A 485 22.97 10.13 9.29
N SER A 486 22.22 9.61 10.25
CA SER A 486 22.31 10.02 11.66
C SER A 486 23.50 9.32 12.34
N LYS A 487 24.01 9.86 13.46
CA LYS A 487 25.03 9.18 14.29
C LYS A 487 24.59 7.79 14.73
N CYS A 488 23.28 7.55 14.82
CA CYS A 488 22.68 6.28 15.22
C CYS A 488 22.65 5.24 14.09
N ASN A 489 22.83 5.65 12.82
CA ASN A 489 22.81 4.80 11.63
C ASN A 489 24.10 5.04 10.83
N PRO A 490 25.13 4.18 10.96
CA PRO A 490 26.39 4.38 10.24
C PRO A 490 26.15 4.43 8.73
N PRO A 491 27.00 5.17 7.99
CA PRO A 491 26.82 5.36 6.55
C PRO A 491 26.72 4.00 5.85
N THR A 492 25.60 3.79 5.18
CA THR A 492 25.37 2.61 4.35
C THR A 492 26.23 2.69 3.09
N LEU A 493 26.64 1.54 2.53
CA LEU A 493 27.35 1.46 1.23
C LEU A 493 26.51 1.96 0.05
N ASP A 494 25.25 2.29 0.31
CA ASP A 494 24.35 2.96 -0.59
C ASP A 494 24.97 4.28 -1.11
N GLN A 495 25.15 4.34 -2.42
CA GLN A 495 25.74 5.49 -3.11
C GLN A 495 24.69 6.56 -3.47
N ARG A 496 23.44 6.43 -3.00
CA ARG A 496 22.41 7.45 -3.22
C ARG A 496 22.86 8.80 -2.65
N PRO A 497 22.60 9.92 -3.35
CA PRO A 497 22.91 11.24 -2.85
C PRO A 497 22.09 11.52 -1.57
N GLU A 498 22.77 12.01 -0.53
CA GLU A 498 22.09 12.46 0.68
C GLU A 498 21.32 13.76 0.44
N ILE A 499 20.30 14.01 1.25
CA ILE A 499 19.71 15.34 1.42
C ILE A 499 20.42 15.98 2.63
N PRO A 500 21.33 16.95 2.42
CA PRO A 500 22.01 17.61 3.53
C PRO A 500 21.01 18.19 4.54
N GLY A 501 21.35 18.16 5.83
CA GLY A 501 20.48 18.71 6.88
C GLY A 501 19.31 17.81 7.33
N THR A 502 19.14 16.61 6.75
CA THR A 502 18.01 15.71 7.10
C THR A 502 18.34 14.61 8.11
N ALA A 503 19.45 14.72 8.86
CA ALA A 503 19.88 13.68 9.78
C ALA A 503 18.86 13.37 10.88
N ALA A 504 18.13 14.39 11.38
CA ALA A 504 17.07 14.18 12.36
C ALA A 504 15.90 13.34 11.80
N MET A 505 15.60 13.46 10.51
CA MET A 505 14.54 12.68 9.87
C MET A 505 14.88 11.18 9.77
N SER A 506 16.16 10.79 9.91
CA SER A 506 16.61 9.40 9.81
C SER A 506 16.77 8.69 11.16
N CYS A 507 16.38 9.32 12.28
CA CYS A 507 16.35 8.71 13.60
C CYS A 507 14.97 8.80 14.27
N ASP A 508 14.73 7.94 15.27
CA ASP A 508 13.49 7.90 16.07
C ASP A 508 13.35 9.00 17.13
N ALA A 509 13.98 10.14 16.88
CA ALA A 509 13.99 11.23 17.83
C ALA A 509 12.75 12.13 17.66
N PRO A 510 12.22 12.72 18.74
CA PRO A 510 11.09 13.65 18.68
C PRO A 510 11.32 14.88 17.80
N ASP A 511 12.57 15.25 17.56
CA ASP A 511 13.01 16.40 16.74
C ASP A 511 13.12 16.09 15.24
N TRP A 512 12.64 14.91 14.79
CA TRP A 512 12.72 14.48 13.39
C TRP A 512 12.17 15.50 12.38
N TRP A 513 11.27 16.37 12.81
CA TRP A 513 10.57 17.35 11.99
C TRP A 513 11.37 18.64 11.76
N HIS A 514 12.45 18.91 12.50
CA HIS A 514 13.23 20.15 12.37
C HIS A 514 13.65 20.45 10.91
N PRO A 515 14.12 19.46 10.11
CA PRO A 515 14.49 19.70 8.72
C PRO A 515 13.33 20.14 7.83
N LEU A 516 12.07 19.98 8.23
CA LEU A 516 10.92 20.50 7.47
C LEU A 516 10.91 22.03 7.45
N PHE A 517 11.45 22.68 8.49
CA PHE A 517 11.45 24.12 8.66
C PHE A 517 12.80 24.76 8.29
N ASP A 518 13.90 24.07 8.59
CA ASP A 518 15.23 24.68 8.60
C ASP A 518 16.04 24.45 7.32
N ILE A 519 15.57 23.55 6.46
CA ILE A 519 16.24 23.25 5.20
C ILE A 519 15.93 24.31 4.14
N ASP A 520 16.84 24.47 3.18
CA ASP A 520 16.64 25.31 2.00
C ASP A 520 15.49 24.80 1.10
N ASP A 521 15.04 25.65 0.17
CA ASP A 521 13.90 25.34 -0.70
C ASP A 521 14.12 24.08 -1.54
N GLN A 522 15.36 23.85 -1.97
CA GLN A 522 15.70 22.69 -2.79
C GLN A 522 15.64 21.39 -1.95
N GLY A 523 16.20 21.41 -0.75
CA GLY A 523 16.13 20.29 0.19
C GLY A 523 14.69 20.02 0.63
N PHE A 524 13.90 21.08 0.85
CA PHE A 524 12.48 20.98 1.17
C PHE A 524 11.70 20.33 0.02
N GLU A 525 11.94 20.74 -1.23
CA GLU A 525 11.29 20.13 -2.39
C GLU A 525 11.62 18.63 -2.50
N ARG A 526 12.86 18.24 -2.19
CA ARG A 526 13.26 16.81 -2.15
C ARG A 526 12.52 16.06 -1.04
N ILE A 527 12.34 16.66 0.14
CA ILE A 527 11.53 16.08 1.22
C ILE A 527 10.06 15.97 0.81
N ALA A 528 9.47 17.00 0.20
CA ALA A 528 8.09 16.98 -0.27
C ALA A 528 7.85 15.90 -1.34
N ARG A 529 8.85 15.55 -2.15
CA ARG A 529 8.74 14.41 -3.10
C ARG A 529 8.74 13.03 -2.40
N ARG A 530 9.06 12.97 -1.11
CA ARG A 530 9.09 11.72 -0.32
C ARG A 530 7.79 11.42 0.40
N GLN A 531 6.72 12.19 0.19
CA GLN A 531 5.45 11.96 0.87
C GLN A 531 4.83 10.60 0.53
N LEU A 532 4.24 9.92 1.51
CA LEU A 532 3.66 8.59 1.33
C LEU A 532 2.65 8.55 0.17
N ASP A 533 1.77 9.54 0.02
CA ASP A 533 0.79 9.63 -1.08
C ASP A 533 1.46 9.54 -2.46
N HIS A 534 2.60 10.21 -2.65
CA HIS A 534 3.34 10.15 -3.90
C HIS A 534 3.81 8.73 -4.21
N TRP A 535 4.26 7.99 -3.20
CA TRP A 535 4.77 6.63 -3.37
C TRP A 535 3.68 5.55 -3.41
N LEU A 536 2.53 5.78 -2.77
CA LEU A 536 1.30 5.03 -3.01
C LEU A 536 0.87 5.18 -4.48
N ARG A 537 0.85 6.42 -4.99
CA ARG A 537 0.60 6.73 -6.40
C ARG A 537 1.62 6.05 -7.32
N PHE A 538 2.92 6.08 -6.99
CA PHE A 538 3.93 5.37 -7.77
C PHE A 538 3.64 3.87 -7.86
N THR A 539 3.36 3.25 -6.72
CA THR A 539 3.14 1.81 -6.60
C THR A 539 1.90 1.39 -7.39
N LYS A 540 0.82 2.17 -7.30
CA LYS A 540 -0.43 1.93 -8.05
C LYS A 540 -0.25 1.97 -9.56
N HIS A 541 0.45 2.97 -10.08
CA HIS A 541 0.61 3.11 -11.53
C HIS A 541 1.73 2.24 -12.09
N GLY A 542 2.83 2.08 -11.36
CA GLY A 542 3.98 1.29 -11.80
C GLY A 542 3.66 -0.17 -12.05
N ARG A 543 2.66 -0.73 -11.34
CA ARG A 543 2.24 -2.13 -11.53
C ARG A 543 1.36 -2.39 -12.75
N ILE A 544 0.80 -1.37 -13.41
CA ILE A 544 -0.18 -1.57 -14.47
C ILE A 544 0.51 -2.09 -15.75
N LEU A 545 0.04 -3.21 -16.29
CA LEU A 545 0.59 -3.83 -17.51
C LEU A 545 -0.23 -3.47 -18.75
N TYR A 546 -1.55 -3.56 -18.65
CA TYR A 546 -2.49 -3.20 -19.71
C TYR A 546 -3.70 -2.50 -19.10
N ARG A 547 -4.51 -1.89 -19.96
CA ARG A 547 -5.75 -1.24 -19.56
C ARG A 547 -6.82 -2.31 -19.40
N SER A 548 -7.44 -2.36 -18.24
CA SER A 548 -8.61 -3.20 -17.98
C SER A 548 -9.84 -2.66 -18.73
N PHE A 549 -9.98 -1.33 -18.71
CA PHE A 549 -11.15 -0.61 -19.17
C PHE A 549 -10.72 0.70 -19.85
N ILE A 550 -11.43 1.11 -20.90
CA ILE A 550 -11.12 2.36 -21.61
C ILE A 550 -11.36 3.58 -20.71
N GLU A 551 -12.36 3.48 -19.83
CA GLU A 551 -12.75 4.49 -18.85
C GLU A 551 -11.59 4.85 -17.91
N GLN A 552 -10.68 3.92 -17.61
CA GLN A 552 -9.52 4.22 -16.77
C GLN A 552 -8.61 5.31 -17.38
N VAL A 553 -8.56 5.42 -18.70
CA VAL A 553 -7.79 6.48 -19.36
C VAL A 553 -8.56 7.79 -19.32
N LEU A 554 -9.87 7.74 -19.61
CA LEU A 554 -10.75 8.90 -19.60
C LEU A 554 -10.86 9.53 -18.20
N GLU A 555 -10.77 8.71 -17.16
CA GLU A 555 -10.83 9.11 -15.74
C GLU A 555 -9.44 9.43 -15.17
N PHE A 556 -8.37 9.46 -15.99
CA PHE A 556 -6.99 9.68 -15.56
C PHE A 556 -6.52 8.70 -14.46
N LYS A 557 -7.08 7.49 -14.43
CA LYS A 557 -6.71 6.40 -13.51
C LYS A 557 -5.41 5.71 -13.93
N VAL A 558 -4.87 6.00 -15.11
CA VAL A 558 -3.53 5.54 -15.49
C VAL A 558 -2.67 6.70 -15.95
N GLU A 559 -1.56 6.90 -15.25
CA GLU A 559 -0.64 7.99 -15.54
C GLU A 559 0.42 7.60 -16.59
N PRO A 560 0.87 8.56 -17.42
CA PRO A 560 1.95 8.32 -18.33
C PRO A 560 3.25 8.05 -17.58
N GLN A 561 4.00 7.11 -18.12
CA GLN A 561 5.22 6.61 -17.51
C GLN A 561 6.38 6.80 -18.47
N ARG A 562 7.57 7.07 -17.93
CA ARG A 562 8.78 7.23 -18.72
C ARG A 562 9.91 6.45 -18.08
N LEU A 563 10.61 5.66 -18.87
CA LEU A 563 11.89 5.08 -18.51
C LEU A 563 12.99 5.88 -19.22
N THR A 564 13.89 6.48 -18.43
CA THR A 564 15.09 7.15 -18.91
C THR A 564 16.35 6.46 -18.37
N GLY A 565 17.49 6.68 -19.03
CA GLY A 565 18.78 6.17 -18.58
C GLY A 565 19.79 6.11 -19.72
N THR A 566 20.82 5.30 -19.56
CA THR A 566 21.82 5.00 -20.59
C THR A 566 22.10 3.50 -20.66
N ASP A 567 22.30 2.98 -21.86
CA ASP A 567 22.76 1.62 -22.12
C ASP A 567 24.06 1.69 -22.89
N ASN A 568 25.18 1.36 -22.23
CA ASN A 568 26.52 1.50 -22.81
C ASN A 568 26.77 2.92 -23.39
N GLY A 569 26.29 3.95 -22.68
CA GLY A 569 26.39 5.35 -23.08
C GLY A 569 25.32 5.83 -24.07
N HIS A 570 24.52 4.94 -24.66
CA HIS A 570 23.41 5.33 -25.52
C HIS A 570 22.18 5.74 -24.69
N PRO A 571 21.57 6.91 -24.92
CA PRO A 571 20.44 7.36 -24.13
C PRO A 571 19.23 6.45 -24.35
N ILE A 572 18.61 6.05 -23.25
CA ILE A 572 17.33 5.35 -23.22
C ILE A 572 16.24 6.38 -22.99
N HIS A 573 15.27 6.38 -23.90
CA HIS A 573 14.01 7.09 -23.69
C HIS A 573 12.88 6.18 -24.15
N ARG A 574 12.11 5.67 -23.19
CA ARG A 574 10.87 4.94 -23.44
C ARG A 574 9.76 5.68 -22.73
N GLN A 575 8.76 6.10 -23.48
CA GLN A 575 7.62 6.79 -22.93
C GLN A 575 6.38 5.98 -23.23
N TRP A 576 5.64 5.70 -22.18
CA TRP A 576 4.30 5.18 -22.26
C TRP A 576 3.33 6.34 -22.08
N GLN A 577 2.82 6.82 -23.21
CA GLN A 577 1.71 7.75 -23.26
C GLN A 577 0.52 7.04 -23.88
N TYR A 578 -0.61 7.16 -23.21
CA TYR A 578 -1.87 6.70 -23.71
C TYR A 578 -2.45 7.76 -24.66
N GLN A 579 -2.26 7.58 -25.96
CA GLN A 579 -2.91 8.42 -26.97
C GLN A 579 -4.26 7.80 -27.37
N ASP A 580 -5.27 8.66 -27.52
CA ASP A 580 -6.68 8.29 -27.75
C ASP A 580 -7.14 8.48 -29.21
N GLU A 581 -6.31 9.02 -30.11
CA GLU A 581 -6.89 9.64 -31.32
C GLU A 581 -6.90 8.78 -32.59
N GLN A 582 -6.24 7.62 -32.64
CA GLN A 582 -6.13 6.83 -33.89
C GLN A 582 -6.69 5.41 -33.82
N GLY A 583 -7.36 5.03 -32.73
CA GLY A 583 -8.12 3.77 -32.67
C GLY A 583 -7.29 2.51 -32.94
N SER A 584 -5.96 2.54 -32.74
CA SER A 584 -5.16 1.31 -32.80
C SER A 584 -5.65 0.39 -31.68
N LYS A 585 -6.30 -0.72 -32.07
CA LYS A 585 -6.88 -1.70 -31.17
C LYS A 585 -5.88 -2.15 -30.09
N GLY A 586 -6.06 -1.62 -28.89
CA GLY A 586 -6.47 -2.40 -27.72
C GLY A 586 -5.43 -3.17 -26.90
N ASP A 587 -4.29 -3.60 -27.44
CA ASP A 587 -3.57 -4.75 -26.84
C ASP A 587 -2.07 -4.51 -26.54
N ASP A 588 -1.70 -3.31 -26.06
CA ASP A 588 -0.29 -3.01 -25.79
C ASP A 588 0.05 -3.12 -24.30
N LEU A 589 0.74 -4.23 -23.99
CA LEU A 589 1.59 -4.39 -22.81
C LEU A 589 2.45 -3.14 -22.60
N SER A 590 2.65 -2.74 -21.33
CA SER A 590 3.53 -1.64 -20.93
C SER A 590 4.84 -1.66 -21.72
N PRO A 591 5.14 -0.61 -22.52
CA PRO A 591 6.37 -0.53 -23.32
C PRO A 591 7.64 -0.61 -22.46
N ILE A 592 7.56 -0.21 -21.19
CA ILE A 592 8.66 -0.29 -20.23
C ILE A 592 8.92 -1.75 -19.89
N VAL A 593 7.89 -2.48 -19.46
CA VAL A 593 8.00 -3.90 -19.10
C VAL A 593 8.41 -4.74 -20.30
N TYR A 594 7.80 -4.48 -21.46
CA TYR A 594 8.16 -5.15 -22.70
C TYR A 594 9.63 -4.90 -23.08
N TRP A 595 10.11 -3.66 -23.01
CA TRP A 595 11.51 -3.34 -23.29
C TRP A 595 12.47 -4.04 -22.32
N LEU A 596 12.12 -4.15 -21.03
CA LEU A 596 12.92 -4.88 -20.05
C LEU A 596 12.96 -6.39 -20.37
N LEU A 597 11.83 -6.99 -20.76
CA LEU A 597 11.78 -8.40 -21.17
C LEU A 597 12.60 -8.68 -22.44
N GLN A 598 12.59 -7.75 -23.39
CA GLN A 598 13.44 -7.86 -24.59
C GLN A 598 14.92 -7.95 -24.22
N ARG A 599 15.37 -7.29 -23.15
CA ARG A 599 16.78 -7.40 -22.73
C ARG A 599 17.18 -8.78 -22.24
N PHE A 600 16.23 -9.59 -21.80
CA PHE A 600 16.49 -10.97 -21.42
C PHE A 600 16.41 -11.93 -22.62
N PHE A 601 15.42 -11.78 -23.49
CA PHE A 601 15.11 -12.80 -24.50
C PHE A 601 15.48 -12.44 -25.94
N ALA A 602 15.63 -11.15 -26.27
CA ALA A 602 15.98 -10.71 -27.61
C ALA A 602 17.51 -10.53 -27.72
N PRO A 603 18.17 -11.10 -28.74
CA PRO A 603 19.56 -10.75 -29.03
C PRO A 603 19.71 -9.26 -29.36
N ALA A 604 20.91 -8.71 -29.21
CA ALA A 604 21.15 -7.27 -29.40
C ALA A 604 20.83 -6.81 -30.84
N ASP A 605 20.92 -7.73 -31.80
CA ASP A 605 20.62 -7.59 -33.22
C ASP A 605 19.30 -8.26 -33.64
N ALA A 606 18.41 -8.58 -32.68
CA ALA A 606 17.13 -9.24 -32.93
C ALA A 606 16.34 -8.56 -34.04
N CYS A 607 15.93 -9.34 -35.03
CA CYS A 607 15.10 -8.85 -36.11
C CYS A 607 13.69 -8.53 -35.59
N ALA A 608 12.90 -7.77 -36.37
CA ALA A 608 11.52 -7.44 -36.01
C ALA A 608 10.66 -8.69 -35.76
N ALA A 609 10.96 -9.83 -36.40
CA ALA A 609 10.24 -11.08 -36.22
C ALA A 609 10.49 -11.71 -34.84
N ASP A 610 11.71 -11.67 -34.32
CA ASP A 610 12.02 -12.20 -32.97
C ASP A 610 11.33 -11.38 -31.88
N GLN A 611 11.33 -10.06 -32.06
CA GLN A 611 10.62 -9.14 -31.16
C GLN A 611 9.12 -9.41 -31.22
N GLN A 612 8.57 -9.57 -32.41
CA GLN A 612 7.16 -9.88 -32.59
C GLN A 612 6.80 -11.24 -31.98
N GLN A 613 7.66 -12.26 -32.10
CA GLN A 613 7.45 -13.57 -31.48
C GLN A 613 7.38 -13.46 -29.94
N ILE A 614 8.29 -12.71 -29.31
CA ILE A 614 8.25 -12.47 -27.86
C ILE A 614 6.95 -11.73 -27.49
N LYS A 615 6.59 -10.69 -28.25
CA LYS A 615 5.35 -9.92 -28.04
C LYS A 615 4.12 -10.81 -28.14
N ASP A 616 4.04 -11.65 -29.17
CA ASP A 616 2.91 -12.53 -29.40
C ASP A 616 2.82 -13.62 -28.33
N ARG A 617 3.94 -14.15 -27.84
CA ARG A 617 3.94 -15.09 -26.71
C ARG A 617 3.43 -14.43 -25.42
N LEU A 618 3.90 -13.22 -25.12
CA LEU A 618 3.43 -12.45 -23.97
C LEU A 618 1.95 -12.03 -24.10
N ARG A 619 1.43 -11.91 -25.32
CA ARG A 619 0.01 -11.62 -25.60
C ARG A 619 -0.89 -12.85 -25.53
N LEU A 620 -0.42 -13.98 -26.09
CA LEU A 620 -1.17 -15.24 -26.17
C LEU A 620 -1.26 -15.93 -24.82
N GLN A 621 -0.27 -15.72 -23.96
CA GLN A 621 -0.48 -15.92 -22.54
C GLN A 621 -1.44 -14.84 -22.09
N TYR A 622 -2.69 -15.23 -21.88
CA TYR A 622 -3.57 -14.52 -20.96
C TYR A 622 -2.78 -14.34 -19.67
N LEU A 623 -2.06 -13.22 -19.55
CA LEU A 623 -1.50 -12.78 -18.29
C LEU A 623 -2.67 -12.88 -17.34
N CYS A 624 -2.57 -13.75 -16.34
CA CYS A 624 -3.71 -14.04 -15.47
C CYS A 624 -4.17 -12.76 -14.76
N GLU A 625 -3.30 -11.75 -14.73
CA GLU A 625 -3.51 -10.46 -14.12
C GLU A 625 -3.05 -9.32 -15.02
N GLU A 626 -3.79 -8.22 -14.94
CA GLU A 626 -3.56 -6.98 -15.69
C GLU A 626 -2.51 -6.08 -15.08
N ARG A 627 -1.95 -6.56 -13.97
CA ARG A 627 -1.06 -5.82 -13.09
C ARG A 627 0.01 -6.77 -12.59
N MET A 628 1.19 -6.23 -12.35
CA MET A 628 2.23 -6.92 -11.62
C MET A 628 1.82 -7.06 -10.15
N PHE A 629 2.30 -8.14 -9.51
CA PHE A 629 2.24 -8.31 -8.07
C PHE A 629 3.22 -7.32 -7.42
N VAL A 630 2.85 -6.76 -6.27
CA VAL A 630 3.68 -5.75 -5.57
C VAL A 630 4.26 -6.33 -4.28
N ASN A 631 5.54 -6.13 -4.03
CA ASN A 631 6.15 -6.33 -2.71
C ASN A 631 6.80 -5.03 -2.27
N VAL A 632 6.18 -4.32 -1.32
CA VAL A 632 6.51 -2.92 -1.02
C VAL A 632 6.67 -2.63 0.46
N ALA A 633 7.70 -1.85 0.80
CA ALA A 633 7.94 -1.31 2.12
C ALA A 633 7.91 0.23 2.11
N TYR A 634 7.14 0.80 3.03
CA TYR A 634 7.04 2.24 3.28
C TYR A 634 7.51 2.52 4.71
N ALA A 635 8.69 3.13 4.86
CA ALA A 635 9.20 3.56 6.16
C ALA A 635 8.90 5.04 6.38
N LEU A 636 7.95 5.35 7.25
CA LEU A 636 7.53 6.71 7.61
C LEU A 636 8.57 7.39 8.51
N CYS A 637 8.71 8.70 8.38
CA CYS A 637 9.39 9.51 9.38
C CYS A 637 8.57 9.60 10.68
N GLY A 638 9.25 9.91 11.77
CA GLY A 638 8.63 10.14 13.07
C GLY A 638 8.41 8.88 13.92
N GLU A 639 7.85 9.10 15.10
CA GLU A 639 7.61 8.06 16.08
C GLU A 639 6.36 7.24 15.73
N THR A 640 6.28 6.04 16.31
CA THR A 640 5.05 5.24 16.24
C THR A 640 3.96 5.89 17.09
N PRO A 641 2.76 6.14 16.53
CA PRO A 641 1.64 6.65 17.32
C PRO A 641 1.28 5.70 18.45
N ARG A 642 1.00 6.25 19.64
CA ARG A 642 0.70 5.45 20.85
C ARG A 642 -0.77 5.51 21.25
N ASP A 643 -1.46 6.57 20.86
CA ASP A 643 -2.88 6.77 21.12
C ASP A 643 -3.75 6.14 20.02
N GLN A 644 -5.02 5.95 20.36
CA GLN A 644 -5.99 5.28 19.50
C GLN A 644 -6.23 6.03 18.17
N ALA A 645 -6.26 7.36 18.18
CA ALA A 645 -6.52 8.15 16.97
C ALA A 645 -5.39 7.99 15.95
N GLY A 646 -4.14 8.05 16.41
CA GLY A 646 -2.98 7.86 15.55
C GLY A 646 -2.85 6.42 15.06
N LEU A 647 -3.23 5.43 15.88
CA LEU A 647 -3.29 4.02 15.45
C LEU A 647 -4.37 3.79 14.39
N GLU A 648 -5.54 4.40 14.50
CA GLU A 648 -6.61 4.33 13.50
C GLU A 648 -6.19 4.94 12.16
N GLN A 649 -5.57 6.11 12.20
CA GLN A 649 -5.06 6.77 11.01
C GLN A 649 -3.97 5.96 10.32
N ARG A 650 -3.09 5.36 11.10
CA ARG A 650 -2.07 4.45 10.60
C ARG A 650 -2.66 3.18 9.97
N ASP A 651 -3.69 2.59 10.58
CA ASP A 651 -4.42 1.44 10.01
C ASP A 651 -5.08 1.83 8.67
N ARG A 652 -5.61 3.05 8.54
CA ARG A 652 -6.12 3.59 7.27
C ARG A 652 -5.02 3.68 6.22
N LEU A 653 -3.89 4.33 6.52
CA LEU A 653 -2.75 4.44 5.59
C LEU A 653 -2.24 3.05 5.17
N PHE A 654 -2.20 2.10 6.10
CA PHE A 654 -1.83 0.73 5.81
C PHE A 654 -2.80 0.03 4.86
N SER A 655 -4.11 0.30 4.98
CA SER A 655 -5.11 -0.24 4.04
C SER A 655 -4.88 0.26 2.61
N LEU A 656 -4.52 1.53 2.43
CA LEU A 656 -4.16 2.09 1.12
C LEU A 656 -2.93 1.37 0.54
N ALA A 657 -1.90 1.13 1.36
CA ALA A 657 -0.72 0.38 0.94
C ALA A 657 -1.03 -1.08 0.56
N LEU A 658 -1.83 -1.78 1.38
CA LEU A 658 -2.16 -3.20 1.19
C LEU A 658 -3.00 -3.46 -0.06
N TYR A 659 -3.94 -2.57 -0.37
CA TYR A 659 -4.81 -2.66 -1.54
C TYR A 659 -4.30 -1.85 -2.74
N VAL A 660 -3.13 -1.22 -2.59
CA VAL A 660 -2.40 -0.49 -3.64
C VAL A 660 -3.24 0.67 -4.21
N ASP A 661 -3.85 1.43 -3.29
CA ASP A 661 -4.66 2.61 -3.54
C ASP A 661 -3.96 3.90 -3.10
N ARG A 662 -4.50 5.05 -3.53
CA ARG A 662 -4.01 6.39 -3.20
C ARG A 662 -4.96 7.11 -2.27
N GLU A 663 -4.49 8.19 -1.64
CA GLU A 663 -5.35 9.03 -0.82
C GLU A 663 -6.55 9.58 -1.61
N SER A 664 -6.29 10.01 -2.85
CA SER A 664 -7.32 10.58 -3.74
C SER A 664 -8.37 9.59 -4.22
N ASP A 665 -8.17 8.29 -4.00
CA ASP A 665 -9.19 7.27 -4.27
C ASP A 665 -10.15 7.08 -3.08
N GLY A 666 -9.82 7.67 -1.92
CA GLY A 666 -10.61 7.59 -0.68
C GLY A 666 -11.84 8.49 -0.69
N PHE A 667 -12.88 8.08 0.04
CA PHE A 667 -14.09 8.87 0.22
C PHE A 667 -14.04 9.64 1.54
N SER A 668 -14.30 10.95 1.51
CA SER A 668 -14.34 11.76 2.74
C SER A 668 -15.43 11.31 3.72
N SER A 669 -16.56 10.80 3.22
CA SER A 669 -17.64 10.21 4.03
C SER A 669 -17.20 8.93 4.74
N GLN A 670 -16.19 8.25 4.21
CA GLN A 670 -15.54 7.07 4.79
C GLN A 670 -14.22 7.44 5.46
N GLN A 671 -14.00 8.71 5.84
CA GLN A 671 -12.79 9.16 6.53
C GLN A 671 -11.50 8.83 5.77
N GLY A 672 -11.53 8.89 4.43
CA GLY A 672 -10.37 8.63 3.58
C GLY A 672 -10.17 7.16 3.21
N TYR A 673 -10.98 6.23 3.71
CA TYR A 673 -10.99 4.84 3.21
C TYR A 673 -11.57 4.79 1.78
N VAL A 674 -10.99 3.92 0.94
CA VAL A 674 -11.43 3.69 -0.45
C VAL A 674 -12.70 2.84 -0.49
N TYR A 675 -12.83 1.91 0.45
CA TYR A 675 -14.04 1.11 0.64
C TYR A 675 -14.73 1.51 1.94
N ASP A 676 -15.89 0.91 2.21
CA ASP A 676 -16.55 1.08 3.51
C ASP A 676 -15.55 0.81 4.65
N ARG A 677 -15.51 1.70 5.65
CA ARG A 677 -14.54 1.63 6.75
C ARG A 677 -14.64 0.30 7.49
N ALA A 678 -15.84 -0.14 7.83
CA ALA A 678 -16.05 -1.36 8.59
C ALA A 678 -15.67 -2.60 7.75
N TYR A 679 -16.04 -2.62 6.48
CA TYR A 679 -15.62 -3.66 5.54
C TYR A 679 -14.09 -3.73 5.40
N THR A 680 -13.42 -2.60 5.25
CA THR A 680 -11.95 -2.57 5.09
C THR A 680 -11.25 -3.06 6.35
N GLN A 681 -11.73 -2.65 7.52
CA GLN A 681 -11.22 -3.11 8.80
C GLN A 681 -11.44 -4.62 8.99
N ALA A 682 -12.63 -5.13 8.65
CA ALA A 682 -12.93 -6.55 8.63
C ALA A 682 -11.99 -7.30 7.68
N LEU A 683 -11.84 -6.85 6.43
CA LEU A 683 -10.97 -7.48 5.44
C LEU A 683 -9.49 -7.54 5.88
N MET A 684 -9.02 -6.54 6.64
CA MET A 684 -7.66 -6.57 7.19
C MET A 684 -7.51 -7.48 8.41
N THR A 685 -8.56 -7.68 9.21
CA THR A 685 -8.46 -8.29 10.56
C THR A 685 -9.10 -9.66 10.67
N GLU A 686 -10.18 -9.91 9.94
CA GLU A 686 -10.93 -11.15 9.96
C GLU A 686 -10.19 -12.20 9.13
N GLY A 687 -9.65 -13.20 9.84
CA GLY A 687 -9.36 -14.50 9.23
C GLY A 687 -10.59 -15.40 9.32
N SER A 688 -10.68 -16.37 8.42
CA SER A 688 -11.62 -17.49 8.58
C SER A 688 -10.94 -18.62 9.38
N ALA A 689 -11.69 -19.68 9.72
CA ALA A 689 -11.09 -20.89 10.29
C ALA A 689 -10.06 -21.55 9.35
N GLU A 690 -10.15 -21.27 8.04
CA GLU A 690 -9.34 -21.88 6.99
C GLU A 690 -8.27 -20.93 6.44
N THR A 691 -8.48 -19.62 6.57
CA THR A 691 -7.61 -18.58 6.01
C THR A 691 -7.16 -17.64 7.11
N PRO A 692 -5.85 -17.55 7.41
CA PRO A 692 -5.35 -16.59 8.39
C PRO A 692 -5.68 -15.16 7.96
N SER A 693 -5.81 -14.26 8.95
CA SER A 693 -5.98 -12.83 8.68
C SER A 693 -4.90 -12.32 7.73
N PRO A 694 -5.27 -11.53 6.69
CA PRO A 694 -4.32 -10.89 5.78
C PRO A 694 -3.26 -10.05 6.50
N ARG A 695 -3.58 -9.48 7.68
CA ARG A 695 -2.65 -8.68 8.47
C ARG A 695 -1.86 -9.54 9.47
N LEU A 696 -0.58 -9.20 9.64
CA LEU A 696 0.28 -9.77 10.68
C LEU A 696 0.58 -8.67 11.71
N ASP A 697 -0.03 -8.80 12.90
CA ASP A 697 0.02 -7.79 13.97
C ASP A 697 1.20 -7.95 14.95
N ARG A 698 2.11 -8.89 14.70
CA ARG A 698 3.22 -9.25 15.62
C ARG A 698 4.02 -8.04 16.11
N TRP A 699 4.26 -7.08 15.22
CA TRP A 699 5.11 -5.92 15.47
C TRP A 699 4.33 -4.60 15.51
N ARG A 700 3.00 -4.67 15.65
CA ARG A 700 2.14 -3.49 15.66
C ARG A 700 2.53 -2.51 16.76
N GLY A 701 2.87 -3.01 17.96
CA GLY A 701 3.24 -2.19 19.11
C GLY A 701 4.57 -1.45 18.99
N ILE A 702 5.48 -1.91 18.11
CA ILE A 702 6.73 -1.19 17.77
C ILE A 702 6.59 -0.45 16.43
N GLY A 703 5.36 -0.36 15.93
CA GLY A 703 5.04 0.37 14.72
C GLY A 703 5.53 -0.28 13.45
N THR A 704 5.36 -1.59 13.30
CA THR A 704 5.43 -2.26 12.01
C THR A 704 4.12 -2.98 11.71
N LEU A 705 3.53 -2.69 10.55
CA LEU A 705 2.38 -3.38 9.99
C LEU A 705 2.82 -4.13 8.73
N SER A 706 2.34 -5.36 8.59
CA SER A 706 2.60 -6.19 7.42
C SER A 706 1.32 -6.90 7.00
N GLY A 707 1.10 -7.04 5.71
CA GLY A 707 -0.11 -7.67 5.21
C GLY A 707 0.04 -8.20 3.80
N TYR A 708 -0.85 -9.14 3.48
CA TYR A 708 -0.75 -10.02 2.33
C TYR A 708 -2.11 -10.12 1.65
N SER A 709 -2.20 -9.63 0.42
CA SER A 709 -3.37 -9.77 -0.44
C SER A 709 -3.00 -10.62 -1.66
N PRO A 710 -3.98 -11.06 -2.48
CA PRO A 710 -3.71 -11.86 -3.68
C PRO A 710 -2.76 -11.20 -4.69
N TYR A 711 -2.50 -9.89 -4.54
CA TYR A 711 -1.74 -9.11 -5.50
C TYR A 711 -0.70 -8.17 -4.87
N ALA A 712 -0.59 -8.14 -3.55
CA ALA A 712 0.40 -7.32 -2.86
C ALA A 712 0.84 -7.89 -1.51
N ASN A 713 2.13 -7.76 -1.23
CA ASN A 713 2.69 -7.79 0.12
C ASN A 713 3.09 -6.36 0.49
N ALA A 714 2.43 -5.79 1.50
CA ALA A 714 2.67 -4.43 1.93
C ALA A 714 3.23 -4.40 3.36
N TYR A 715 4.25 -3.58 3.57
CA TYR A 715 4.87 -3.32 4.86
C TYR A 715 4.85 -1.81 5.12
N LEU A 716 4.21 -1.36 6.19
CA LEU A 716 4.19 0.03 6.62
C LEU A 716 4.75 0.12 8.03
N GLY A 717 5.82 0.88 8.20
CA GLY A 717 6.45 1.01 9.50
C GLY A 717 6.99 2.40 9.77
N SER A 718 7.20 2.65 11.05
CA SER A 718 8.00 3.76 11.57
C SER A 718 9.12 3.12 12.41
N GLY A 719 10.10 3.89 12.84
CA GLY A 719 11.18 3.35 13.65
C GLY A 719 12.46 3.09 12.86
N ASP A 720 13.60 3.20 13.53
CA ASP A 720 14.93 2.97 12.98
C ASP A 720 15.09 1.52 12.57
N MET A 721 14.66 0.57 13.41
CA MET A 721 14.70 -0.86 13.06
C MET A 721 13.93 -1.15 11.77
N PHE A 722 12.77 -0.52 11.57
CA PHE A 722 12.02 -0.72 10.34
C PHE A 722 12.71 -0.06 9.14
N ALA A 723 13.12 1.20 9.29
CA ALA A 723 13.69 2.00 8.20
C ALA A 723 15.09 1.56 7.78
N SER A 724 15.95 1.09 8.70
CA SER A 724 17.35 0.75 8.43
C SER A 724 17.61 -0.74 8.24
N VAL A 725 16.72 -1.61 8.73
CA VAL A 725 16.89 -3.07 8.64
C VAL A 725 15.73 -3.73 7.90
N ILE A 726 14.49 -3.60 8.39
CA ILE A 726 13.40 -4.41 7.86
C ILE A 726 13.07 -4.01 6.41
N ALA A 727 12.82 -2.73 6.15
CA ALA A 727 12.45 -2.23 4.83
C ALA A 727 13.57 -2.44 3.78
N PRO A 728 14.83 -2.01 4.01
CA PRO A 728 15.88 -2.13 3.00
C PRO A 728 16.53 -3.52 2.89
N ARG A 729 16.42 -4.37 3.93
CA ARG A 729 17.10 -5.69 3.96
C ARG A 729 16.12 -6.85 4.01
N HIS A 730 15.28 -6.95 5.04
CA HIS A 730 14.43 -8.14 5.20
C HIS A 730 13.37 -8.27 4.12
N VAL A 731 12.67 -7.17 3.77
CA VAL A 731 11.61 -7.19 2.76
C VAL A 731 12.11 -7.61 1.39
N PRO A 732 13.15 -7.00 0.79
CA PRO A 732 13.63 -7.36 -0.55
C PRO A 732 14.47 -8.65 -0.61
N TYR A 733 15.15 -9.04 0.46
CA TYR A 733 16.04 -10.22 0.41
C TYR A 733 15.41 -11.47 1.02
N HIS A 734 14.74 -11.35 2.17
CA HIS A 734 14.16 -12.50 2.87
C HIS A 734 12.73 -12.75 2.37
N TYR A 735 11.84 -11.77 2.57
CA TYR A 735 10.41 -11.96 2.36
C TYR A 735 10.03 -11.98 0.87
N GLN A 736 10.75 -11.24 0.02
CA GLN A 736 10.60 -11.34 -1.42
C GLN A 736 11.02 -12.72 -1.94
N ARG A 737 12.07 -13.34 -1.38
CA ARG A 737 12.50 -14.69 -1.80
C ARG A 737 11.43 -15.73 -1.49
N MET A 738 10.75 -15.59 -0.35
CA MET A 738 9.57 -16.37 0.00
C MET A 738 8.44 -16.15 -1.02
N LEU A 739 8.15 -14.88 -1.32
CA LEU A 739 7.10 -14.53 -2.28
C LEU A 739 7.41 -15.07 -3.70
N ILE A 740 8.65 -14.99 -4.16
CA ILE A 740 9.07 -15.56 -5.46
C ILE A 740 8.75 -17.05 -5.52
N LEU A 741 9.02 -17.79 -4.43
CA LEU A 741 8.66 -19.20 -4.33
C LEU A 741 7.15 -19.42 -4.37
N VAL A 742 6.37 -18.61 -3.64
CA VAL A 742 4.89 -18.63 -3.67
C VAL A 742 4.35 -18.38 -5.08
N LEU A 743 4.88 -17.38 -5.79
CA LEU A 743 4.47 -17.08 -7.16
C LEU A 743 4.87 -18.21 -8.14
N PHE A 744 6.01 -18.87 -7.93
CA PHE A 744 6.37 -20.06 -8.71
C PHE A 744 5.47 -21.25 -8.42
N TYR A 745 5.04 -21.44 -7.18
CA TYR A 745 4.02 -22.44 -6.84
C TYR A 745 2.72 -22.15 -7.59
N GLN A 746 2.25 -20.91 -7.55
CA GLN A 746 1.05 -20.47 -8.28
C GLN A 746 1.17 -20.75 -9.78
N LEU A 747 2.25 -20.30 -10.41
CA LEU A 747 2.50 -20.53 -11.84
C LEU A 747 2.57 -22.03 -12.17
N THR A 748 3.21 -22.82 -11.31
CA THR A 748 3.35 -24.27 -11.51
C THR A 748 2.00 -24.97 -11.42
N LEU A 749 1.19 -24.65 -10.42
CA LEU A 749 -0.16 -25.18 -10.25
C LEU A 749 -1.06 -24.81 -11.44
N ARG A 750 -1.09 -23.53 -11.83
CA ARG A 750 -1.83 -23.09 -13.03
C ARG A 750 -1.34 -23.78 -14.30
N GLY A 751 -0.03 -23.98 -14.43
CA GLY A 751 0.57 -24.77 -15.50
C GLY A 751 0.08 -26.22 -15.52
N TYR A 752 -0.03 -26.87 -14.36
CA TYR A 752 -0.63 -28.21 -14.25
C TYR A 752 -2.10 -28.19 -14.68
N ASN A 753 -2.91 -27.24 -14.21
CA ASN A 753 -4.31 -27.11 -14.60
C ASN A 753 -4.48 -26.98 -16.14
N ARG A 754 -3.67 -26.13 -16.79
CA ARG A 754 -3.65 -26.01 -18.27
C ARG A 754 -3.31 -27.34 -18.94
N ARG A 755 -2.32 -28.07 -18.43
CA ARG A 755 -1.89 -29.37 -18.98
C ARG A 755 -2.95 -30.46 -18.77
N ILE A 756 -3.62 -30.49 -17.62
CA ILE A 756 -4.75 -31.40 -17.33
C ILE A 756 -5.88 -31.13 -18.31
N SER A 757 -6.24 -29.86 -18.50
CA SER A 757 -7.28 -29.44 -19.45
C SER A 757 -6.94 -29.87 -20.88
N HIS A 758 -5.72 -29.58 -21.35
CA HIS A 758 -5.26 -29.99 -22.69
C HIS A 758 -5.24 -31.52 -22.85
N ALA A 759 -4.74 -32.26 -21.86
CA ALA A 759 -4.72 -33.72 -21.89
C ALA A 759 -6.14 -34.32 -21.90
N THR A 760 -7.07 -33.71 -21.17
CA THR A 760 -8.48 -34.13 -21.14
C THR A 760 -9.14 -33.92 -22.49
N THR A 761 -8.99 -32.73 -23.09
CA THR A 761 -9.49 -32.43 -24.45
C THR A 761 -8.92 -33.39 -25.48
N SER A 762 -7.59 -33.63 -25.44
CA SER A 762 -6.92 -34.57 -26.35
C SER A 762 -7.46 -35.99 -26.21
N LEU A 763 -7.80 -36.41 -24.99
CA LEU A 763 -8.35 -37.74 -24.71
C LEU A 763 -9.82 -37.87 -25.17
N LEU A 764 -10.61 -36.81 -25.06
CA LEU A 764 -11.99 -36.76 -25.57
C LEU A 764 -12.03 -36.76 -27.11
N GLU A 765 -11.19 -35.96 -27.75
CA GLU A 765 -11.08 -35.87 -29.22
C GLU A 765 -10.47 -37.15 -29.82
N GLY A 766 -9.45 -37.71 -29.17
CA GLY A 766 -8.74 -38.92 -29.60
C GLY A 766 -9.61 -40.16 -29.71
N ASN A 767 -10.72 -40.24 -28.95
CA ASN A 767 -11.70 -41.33 -29.08
C ASN A 767 -12.53 -41.27 -30.38
N SER A 768 -12.46 -40.16 -31.15
CA SER A 768 -13.34 -39.96 -32.31
C SER A 768 -12.64 -40.09 -33.68
N ALA A 769 -11.30 -39.97 -33.78
CA ALA A 769 -10.64 -39.88 -35.09
C ALA A 769 -9.25 -40.57 -35.22
N ALA A 770 -8.55 -40.86 -34.13
CA ALA A 770 -7.19 -41.36 -34.20
C ALA A 770 -7.17 -42.90 -34.26
N GLY A 771 -6.73 -43.45 -35.39
CA GLY A 771 -6.60 -44.91 -35.56
C GLY A 771 -5.66 -45.56 -34.51
N PRO A 772 -5.58 -46.91 -34.49
CA PRO A 772 -4.86 -47.71 -33.47
C PRO A 772 -3.33 -47.47 -33.39
N ALA A 773 -2.79 -46.53 -34.16
CA ALA A 773 -1.40 -46.10 -34.11
C ALA A 773 -1.16 -44.89 -33.18
N ALA A 774 -2.21 -44.21 -32.73
CA ALA A 774 -2.06 -43.21 -31.67
C ALA A 774 -1.75 -43.95 -30.36
N GLY A 775 -0.62 -43.60 -29.74
CA GLY A 775 -0.13 -44.23 -28.51
C GLY A 775 -1.17 -44.24 -27.38
N ASP A 776 -0.88 -44.96 -26.30
CA ASP A 776 -1.80 -45.06 -25.16
C ASP A 776 -2.22 -43.66 -24.68
N PRO A 777 -3.50 -43.26 -24.81
CA PRO A 777 -3.95 -41.93 -24.41
C PRO A 777 -3.77 -41.68 -22.91
N GLY A 778 -3.66 -42.75 -22.10
CA GLY A 778 -3.31 -42.64 -20.68
C GLY A 778 -1.84 -42.33 -20.42
N GLN A 779 -0.94 -42.48 -21.40
CA GLN A 779 0.49 -42.19 -21.23
C GLN A 779 0.73 -40.72 -20.88
N ALA A 780 -0.02 -39.81 -21.52
CA ALA A 780 0.04 -38.39 -21.23
C ALA A 780 -0.35 -38.08 -19.77
N PHE A 781 -1.46 -38.64 -19.29
CA PHE A 781 -1.88 -38.42 -17.91
C PHE A 781 -0.90 -39.02 -16.90
N ARG A 782 -0.36 -40.21 -17.15
CA ARG A 782 0.62 -40.84 -16.24
C ARG A 782 1.91 -40.04 -16.16
N ALA A 783 2.41 -39.51 -17.27
CA ALA A 783 3.57 -38.65 -17.27
C ALA A 783 3.28 -37.32 -16.55
N LEU A 784 2.10 -36.73 -16.75
CA LEU A 784 1.67 -35.51 -16.04
C LEU A 784 1.60 -35.72 -14.53
N ARG A 785 1.04 -36.85 -14.09
CA ARG A 785 1.00 -37.26 -12.68
C ARG A 785 2.40 -37.50 -12.12
N GLY A 786 3.29 -38.10 -12.90
CA GLY A 786 4.71 -38.27 -12.53
C GLY A 786 5.37 -36.93 -12.24
N ASP A 787 5.21 -35.95 -13.14
CA ASP A 787 5.72 -34.58 -12.95
C ASP A 787 5.10 -33.93 -11.69
N PHE A 788 3.79 -34.08 -11.46
CA PHE A 788 3.12 -33.50 -10.29
C PHE A 788 3.59 -34.12 -8.96
N ILE A 789 3.87 -35.43 -8.95
CA ILE A 789 4.48 -36.11 -7.81
C ILE A 789 5.90 -35.60 -7.57
N GLU A 790 6.69 -35.42 -8.64
CA GLU A 790 8.03 -34.83 -8.54
C GLU A 790 7.97 -33.42 -7.94
N PHE A 791 7.08 -32.56 -8.45
CA PHE A 791 6.84 -31.24 -7.89
C PHE A 791 6.48 -31.30 -6.40
N THR A 792 5.51 -32.14 -6.04
CA THR A 792 5.04 -32.28 -4.65
C THR A 792 6.16 -32.74 -3.72
N ASN A 793 6.99 -33.68 -4.14
CA ASN A 793 8.00 -34.28 -3.29
C ASN A 793 9.27 -33.42 -3.19
N ASN A 794 9.64 -32.74 -4.28
CA ASN A 794 10.95 -32.11 -4.40
C ASN A 794 10.91 -30.58 -4.36
N TYR A 795 9.77 -29.97 -4.65
CA TYR A 795 9.67 -28.52 -4.86
C TYR A 795 8.54 -27.87 -4.07
N TRP A 796 7.54 -28.61 -3.59
CA TRP A 796 6.45 -28.09 -2.76
C TRP A 796 6.76 -28.19 -1.25
N PHE A 797 7.32 -27.12 -0.71
CA PHE A 797 7.67 -27.02 0.70
C PHE A 797 6.59 -26.31 1.53
N ARG A 798 6.15 -26.96 2.61
CA ARG A 798 5.21 -26.37 3.59
C ARG A 798 5.89 -25.45 4.60
N GLU A 799 7.15 -25.73 4.91
CA GLU A 799 7.97 -24.93 5.81
C GLU A 799 9.29 -24.65 5.13
N ILE A 800 9.71 -23.38 5.12
CA ILE A 800 10.93 -22.95 4.43
C ILE A 800 12.01 -22.36 5.34
N THR A 801 11.67 -22.09 6.60
CA THR A 801 12.54 -21.46 7.59
C THR A 801 12.18 -21.93 8.99
N LEU A 802 13.16 -22.00 9.89
CA LEU A 802 12.91 -22.23 11.32
C LEU A 802 12.48 -20.95 12.06
N ALA A 803 12.72 -19.78 11.48
CA ALA A 803 12.36 -18.51 12.10
C ALA A 803 10.83 -18.38 12.16
N ILE A 804 10.28 -18.26 13.36
CA ILE A 804 8.82 -18.18 13.57
C ILE A 804 8.20 -17.05 12.76
N GLN A 805 8.88 -15.90 12.67
CA GLN A 805 8.44 -14.78 11.84
C GLN A 805 8.34 -15.17 10.37
N GLY A 806 9.36 -15.83 9.84
CA GLY A 806 9.36 -16.25 8.44
C GLY A 806 8.29 -17.30 8.14
N LYS A 807 7.99 -18.20 9.10
CA LYS A 807 6.86 -19.15 8.98
C LYS A 807 5.53 -18.43 8.85
N GLU A 808 5.24 -17.51 9.79
CA GLU A 808 4.00 -16.73 9.81
C GLU A 808 3.80 -15.87 8.55
N ILE A 809 4.88 -15.31 8.01
CA ILE A 809 4.87 -14.53 6.77
C ILE A 809 4.59 -15.45 5.58
N PHE A 810 5.30 -16.58 5.47
CA PHE A 810 5.13 -17.52 4.38
C PHE A 810 3.73 -18.14 4.36
N GLU A 811 3.20 -18.53 5.52
CA GLU A 811 1.83 -19.04 5.65
C GLU A 811 0.79 -18.04 5.13
N ARG A 812 0.96 -16.75 5.43
CA ARG A 812 0.07 -15.68 4.92
C ARG A 812 0.24 -15.45 3.43
N GLN A 813 1.46 -15.52 2.89
CA GLN A 813 1.68 -15.43 1.44
C GLN A 813 1.03 -16.62 0.71
N ILE A 814 1.17 -17.85 1.23
CA ILE A 814 0.53 -19.06 0.69
C ILE A 814 -1.00 -18.92 0.72
N ALA A 815 -1.55 -18.42 1.84
CA ALA A 815 -2.98 -18.22 2.01
C ALA A 815 -3.53 -17.12 1.08
N ALA A 816 -2.85 -15.97 0.99
CA ALA A 816 -3.24 -14.86 0.14
C ALA A 816 -3.23 -15.23 -1.35
N ALA A 817 -2.34 -16.13 -1.77
CA ALA A 817 -2.29 -16.68 -3.13
C ALA A 817 -3.21 -17.91 -3.33
N GLU A 818 -4.01 -18.29 -2.33
CA GLU A 818 -4.98 -19.40 -2.37
C GLU A 818 -4.38 -20.78 -2.75
N LEU A 819 -3.08 -20.96 -2.52
CA LEU A 819 -2.35 -22.10 -3.11
C LEU A 819 -2.75 -23.46 -2.52
N VAL A 820 -3.23 -23.50 -1.27
CA VAL A 820 -3.70 -24.74 -0.66
C VAL A 820 -4.97 -25.25 -1.36
N GLN A 821 -5.87 -24.33 -1.71
CA GLN A 821 -7.09 -24.65 -2.44
C GLN A 821 -6.75 -25.07 -3.88
N GLU A 822 -5.93 -24.28 -4.60
CA GLU A 822 -5.49 -24.62 -5.96
C GLU A 822 -4.79 -25.99 -5.99
N TYR A 823 -3.88 -26.26 -5.04
CA TYR A 823 -3.18 -27.54 -4.93
C TYR A 823 -4.15 -28.72 -4.75
N THR A 824 -5.14 -28.56 -3.85
CA THR A 824 -6.13 -29.60 -3.57
C THR A 824 -7.00 -29.87 -4.78
N GLN A 825 -7.44 -28.81 -5.48
CA GLN A 825 -8.22 -28.94 -6.70
C GLN A 825 -7.45 -29.71 -7.79
N ILE A 826 -6.19 -29.35 -8.04
CA ILE A 826 -5.36 -30.01 -9.08
C ILE A 826 -5.11 -31.48 -8.73
N LYS A 827 -4.89 -31.78 -7.45
CA LYS A 827 -4.75 -33.14 -6.98
C LYS A 827 -6.02 -33.95 -7.25
N ASP A 828 -7.19 -33.43 -6.89
CA ASP A 828 -8.48 -34.10 -7.12
C ASP A 828 -8.76 -34.28 -8.61
N GLU A 829 -8.46 -33.29 -9.45
CA GLU A 829 -8.59 -33.37 -10.91
C GLU A 829 -7.65 -34.44 -11.50
N MET A 830 -6.41 -34.54 -11.02
CA MET A 830 -5.46 -35.58 -11.41
C MET A 830 -5.95 -36.98 -11.04
N GLU A 831 -6.49 -37.16 -9.83
CA GLU A 831 -7.02 -38.44 -9.36
C GLU A 831 -8.24 -38.87 -10.18
N ARG A 832 -9.20 -37.97 -10.43
CA ARG A 832 -10.38 -38.24 -11.28
C ARG A 832 -9.99 -38.55 -12.72
N ALA A 833 -9.00 -37.86 -13.28
CA ALA A 833 -8.52 -38.14 -14.62
C ALA A 833 -7.88 -39.53 -14.72
N ASP A 834 -7.10 -39.94 -13.71
CA ASP A 834 -6.52 -41.27 -13.63
C ASP A 834 -7.61 -42.37 -13.57
N GLU A 835 -8.60 -42.21 -12.69
CA GLU A 835 -9.77 -43.10 -12.61
C GLU A 835 -10.52 -43.21 -13.94
N TYR A 836 -10.73 -42.08 -14.62
CA TYR A 836 -11.38 -42.07 -15.93
C TYR A 836 -10.57 -42.84 -16.99
N THR A 837 -9.24 -42.62 -17.04
CA THR A 837 -8.35 -43.33 -17.97
C THR A 837 -8.31 -44.83 -17.69
N ALA A 838 -8.34 -45.24 -16.43
CA ALA A 838 -8.46 -46.64 -16.03
C ALA A 838 -9.79 -47.23 -16.52
N SER A 839 -10.91 -46.53 -16.33
CA SER A 839 -12.22 -46.99 -16.82
C SER A 839 -12.27 -47.15 -18.34
N LEU A 840 -11.60 -46.26 -19.09
CA LEU A 840 -11.52 -46.37 -20.55
C LEU A 840 -10.68 -47.57 -20.98
N ARG A 841 -9.60 -47.86 -20.27
CA ARG A 841 -8.78 -49.05 -20.50
C ARG A 841 -9.59 -50.31 -20.21
N ASP A 842 -10.33 -50.34 -19.12
CA ASP A 842 -11.18 -51.47 -18.76
C ASP A 842 -12.30 -51.69 -19.77
N ARG A 843 -12.92 -50.62 -20.29
CA ARG A 843 -13.88 -50.71 -21.40
C ARG A 843 -13.24 -51.29 -22.65
N ARG A 844 -12.05 -50.83 -23.06
CA ARG A 844 -11.34 -51.38 -24.23
C ARG A 844 -10.96 -52.84 -24.03
N LEU A 845 -10.49 -53.22 -22.83
CA LEU A 845 -10.21 -54.61 -22.49
C LEU A 845 -11.49 -55.45 -22.52
N ASN A 846 -12.60 -54.95 -21.99
CA ASN A 846 -13.90 -55.61 -22.06
C ASN A 846 -14.41 -55.74 -23.50
N ASP A 847 -14.22 -54.73 -24.36
CA ASP A 847 -14.58 -54.80 -25.79
C ASP A 847 -13.73 -55.85 -26.52
N HIS A 848 -12.44 -55.93 -26.19
CA HIS A 848 -11.55 -56.98 -26.71
C HIS A 848 -11.93 -58.36 -26.20
N VAL A 849 -12.23 -58.51 -24.91
CA VAL A 849 -12.69 -59.76 -24.29
C VAL A 849 -14.04 -60.17 -24.88
N PHE A 850 -14.96 -59.24 -25.10
CA PHE A 850 -16.25 -59.50 -25.76
C PHE A 850 -16.05 -59.94 -27.20
N THR A 851 -15.19 -59.25 -27.96
CA THR A 851 -14.83 -59.64 -29.32
C THR A 851 -14.22 -61.03 -29.36
N LEU A 852 -13.27 -61.34 -28.46
CA LEU A 852 -12.67 -62.66 -28.29
C LEU A 852 -13.70 -63.72 -27.88
N SER A 853 -14.65 -63.37 -27.02
CA SER A 853 -15.72 -64.27 -26.57
C SER A 853 -16.71 -64.57 -27.69
N LEU A 854 -17.08 -63.57 -28.50
CA LEU A 854 -17.92 -63.74 -29.69
C LEU A 854 -17.23 -64.63 -30.74
N ILE A 855 -15.94 -64.41 -30.94
CA ILE A 855 -15.08 -65.26 -31.75
C ILE A 855 -15.07 -66.69 -31.21
N GLY A 856 -14.85 -66.87 -29.91
CA GLY A 856 -14.84 -68.17 -29.25
C GLY A 856 -16.20 -68.88 -29.37
N LEU A 857 -17.31 -68.15 -29.24
CA LEU A 857 -18.66 -68.66 -29.45
C LEU A 857 -18.88 -69.11 -30.88
N LEU A 858 -18.44 -68.33 -31.87
CA LEU A 858 -18.50 -68.70 -33.29
C LEU A 858 -17.70 -69.99 -33.56
N VAL A 859 -16.52 -70.14 -32.96
CA VAL A 859 -15.71 -71.38 -33.05
C VAL A 859 -16.46 -72.56 -32.44
N ALA A 860 -17.03 -72.39 -31.24
CA ALA A 860 -17.76 -73.45 -30.55
C ALA A 860 -19.04 -73.87 -31.32
N ALA A 861 -19.77 -72.90 -31.89
CA ALA A 861 -20.96 -73.14 -32.70
C ALA A 861 -20.63 -73.83 -34.03
N LEU A 862 -19.47 -73.56 -34.63
CA LEU A 862 -19.00 -74.28 -35.83
C LEU A 862 -18.54 -75.71 -35.54
N ALA A 863 -18.07 -75.99 -34.31
CA ALA A 863 -17.62 -77.32 -33.90
C ALA A 863 -18.76 -78.29 -33.55
N THR A 864 -19.93 -77.77 -33.14
CA THR A 864 -21.05 -78.58 -32.62
C THR A 864 -21.75 -79.48 -33.67
N PRO A 865 -22.04 -79.03 -34.91
CA PRO A 865 -22.70 -79.86 -35.93
C PRO A 865 -21.91 -81.11 -36.36
N TRP A 866 -20.61 -81.14 -36.07
CA TRP A 866 -19.72 -82.22 -36.50
C TRP A 866 -19.78 -83.44 -35.58
N THR A 867 -20.31 -83.28 -34.36
CA THR A 867 -20.44 -84.39 -33.40
C THR A 867 -21.64 -85.30 -33.70
N ASP A 868 -22.67 -84.81 -34.41
CA ASP A 868 -23.89 -85.59 -34.70
C ASP A 868 -23.89 -86.32 -36.05
N TYR A 869 -22.96 -86.00 -36.97
CA TYR A 869 -23.03 -86.47 -38.37
C TYR A 869 -22.25 -87.76 -38.73
N GLY A 870 -21.69 -88.50 -37.77
CA GLY A 870 -21.14 -89.84 -38.01
C GLY A 870 -20.00 -89.92 -39.04
N ILE A 871 -19.29 -88.81 -39.27
CA ILE A 871 -18.04 -88.79 -40.05
C ILE A 871 -16.95 -89.46 -39.19
N ALA A 872 -16.12 -90.30 -39.79
CA ALA A 872 -15.00 -90.96 -39.11
C ALA A 872 -14.23 -89.95 -38.25
N GLN A 873 -14.14 -90.25 -36.96
CA GLN A 873 -13.71 -89.35 -35.89
C GLN A 873 -12.39 -88.61 -36.19
N GLU A 874 -11.49 -89.21 -36.99
CA GLU A 874 -10.21 -88.60 -37.37
C GLU A 874 -10.33 -87.41 -38.34
N ASP A 875 -11.23 -87.44 -39.32
CA ASP A 875 -11.33 -86.38 -40.33
C ASP A 875 -12.08 -85.15 -39.82
N ALA A 876 -13.08 -85.35 -38.95
CA ALA A 876 -13.78 -84.27 -38.26
C ALA A 876 -12.85 -83.50 -37.29
N ILE A 877 -11.97 -84.23 -36.58
CA ILE A 877 -10.96 -83.61 -35.69
C ILE A 877 -9.95 -82.78 -36.51
N ARG A 878 -9.51 -83.28 -37.67
CA ARG A 878 -8.57 -82.54 -38.52
C ARG A 878 -9.17 -81.27 -39.11
N LEU A 879 -10.43 -81.30 -39.58
CA LEU A 879 -11.06 -80.12 -40.17
C LEU A 879 -11.42 -79.06 -39.11
N SER A 880 -11.92 -79.49 -37.94
CA SER A 880 -12.20 -78.60 -36.82
C SER A 880 -10.92 -77.98 -36.24
N ALA A 881 -9.82 -78.74 -36.14
CA ALA A 881 -8.52 -78.21 -35.77
C ALA A 881 -8.00 -77.20 -36.81
N ALA A 882 -8.12 -77.48 -38.11
CA ALA A 882 -7.71 -76.56 -39.17
C ALA A 882 -8.54 -75.25 -39.16
N ALA A 883 -9.86 -75.35 -38.96
CA ALA A 883 -10.74 -74.18 -38.84
C ALA A 883 -10.44 -73.36 -37.57
N ALA A 884 -10.22 -74.02 -36.44
CA ALA A 884 -9.82 -73.36 -35.19
C ALA A 884 -8.46 -72.67 -35.32
N ILE A 885 -7.48 -73.32 -35.95
CA ILE A 885 -6.16 -72.74 -36.21
C ILE A 885 -6.27 -71.56 -37.18
N PHE A 886 -7.02 -71.69 -38.28
CA PHE A 886 -7.23 -70.60 -39.22
C PHE A 886 -7.88 -69.39 -38.55
N LEU A 887 -8.88 -69.64 -37.71
CA LEU A 887 -9.60 -68.59 -37.01
C LEU A 887 -8.74 -67.96 -35.89
N LEU A 888 -7.95 -68.73 -35.15
CA LEU A 888 -6.94 -68.22 -34.22
C LEU A 888 -5.88 -67.36 -34.93
N VAL A 889 -5.41 -67.78 -36.11
CA VAL A 889 -4.46 -67.01 -36.92
C VAL A 889 -5.11 -65.74 -37.48
N TRP A 890 -6.34 -65.82 -37.97
CA TRP A 890 -7.08 -64.67 -38.49
C TRP A 890 -7.34 -63.63 -37.40
N VAL A 891 -7.75 -64.08 -36.21
CA VAL A 891 -7.95 -63.24 -35.03
C VAL A 891 -6.64 -62.67 -34.53
N GLY A 892 -5.59 -63.49 -34.42
CA GLY A 892 -4.24 -63.04 -34.10
C GLY A 892 -3.75 -61.95 -35.05
N CYS A 893 -4.00 -62.08 -36.35
CA CYS A 893 -3.66 -61.07 -37.36
C CYS A 893 -4.54 -59.81 -37.29
N ARG A 894 -5.82 -59.93 -36.92
CA ARG A 894 -6.72 -58.78 -36.67
C ARG A 894 -6.31 -58.01 -35.42
N LEU A 895 -6.00 -58.71 -34.33
CA LEU A 895 -5.59 -58.10 -33.05
C LEU A 895 -4.21 -57.46 -33.12
N THR A 896 -3.27 -58.07 -33.85
CA THR A 896 -1.92 -57.49 -34.06
C THR A 896 -1.84 -56.51 -35.22
N ASN A 897 -2.96 -56.25 -35.91
CA ASN A 897 -3.05 -55.43 -37.14
C ASN A 897 -2.01 -55.81 -38.21
N SER A 898 -1.49 -57.04 -38.16
CA SER A 898 -0.35 -57.48 -38.95
C SER A 898 -0.83 -58.14 -40.24
N ARG A 899 -1.34 -57.32 -41.17
CA ARG A 899 -1.73 -57.77 -42.53
C ARG A 899 -0.58 -58.51 -43.25
N LEU A 900 0.66 -58.13 -42.94
CA LEU A 900 1.87 -58.77 -43.44
C LEU A 900 2.06 -60.21 -42.94
N PHE A 901 1.66 -60.51 -41.71
CA PHE A 901 1.78 -61.86 -41.15
C PHE A 901 0.75 -62.80 -41.79
N LEU A 902 -0.50 -62.36 -41.93
CA LEU A 902 -1.56 -63.14 -42.58
C LEU A 902 -1.19 -63.44 -44.04
N CYS A 903 -0.66 -62.45 -44.78
CA CYS A 903 -0.21 -62.64 -46.16
C CYS A 903 0.99 -63.59 -46.27
N ARG A 904 1.95 -63.55 -45.33
CA ARG A 904 3.09 -64.49 -45.31
C ARG A 904 2.63 -65.90 -44.97
N TRP A 905 1.77 -66.05 -43.97
CA TRP A 905 1.24 -67.34 -43.55
C TRP A 905 0.37 -67.98 -44.65
N LEU A 906 -0.54 -67.22 -45.28
CA LEU A 906 -1.34 -67.69 -46.42
C LEU A 906 -0.45 -68.07 -47.63
N LYS A 907 0.63 -67.33 -47.90
CA LYS A 907 1.61 -67.71 -48.94
C LYS A 907 2.34 -69.01 -48.60
N GLN A 908 2.62 -69.26 -47.31
CA GLN A 908 3.28 -70.47 -46.86
C GLN A 908 2.33 -71.68 -46.92
N LEU A 909 1.08 -71.49 -46.51
CA LEU A 909 0.01 -72.50 -46.63
C LEU A 909 -0.29 -72.85 -48.10
N ALA A 910 -0.36 -71.84 -48.98
CA ALA A 910 -0.53 -72.07 -50.42
C ALA A 910 0.67 -72.83 -51.03
N LYS A 911 1.89 -72.63 -50.52
CA LYS A 911 3.05 -73.44 -50.91
C LYS A 911 2.97 -74.88 -50.40
N SER A 912 2.44 -75.10 -49.20
CA SER A 912 2.28 -76.44 -48.62
C SER A 912 1.18 -77.27 -49.28
N PHE A 913 0.13 -76.64 -49.79
CA PHE A 913 -0.94 -77.33 -50.54
C PHE A 913 -0.66 -77.44 -52.05
N GLY A 914 0.31 -76.69 -52.59
CA GLY A 914 0.73 -76.78 -53.99
C GLY A 914 1.69 -77.94 -54.31
N SER A 915 2.00 -78.81 -53.35
CA SER A 915 2.87 -79.99 -53.52
C SER A 915 2.20 -81.32 -53.13
N ALA A 916 0.87 -81.39 -53.20
CA ALA A 916 0.09 -82.61 -53.05
C ALA A 916 -0.62 -82.94 -54.37
#